data_AF-A0AAN6HJC8-F1
#
_entry.id   AF-A0AAN6HJC8-F1
#
_cell.length_a   1.000
_cell.length_b   1.000
_cell.length_c   1.000
_cell.angle_alpha   90.00
_cell.angle_beta   90.00
_cell.angle_gamma   90.00
#
_symmetry.space_group_name_H-M   'P 1'
#
loop_
_entity.id
_entity.type
_entity.pdbx_description
1 polymer ?
#
loop_
_entity_poly.entity_id
_entity_poly.type
_entity_poly.pdbx_seq_one_letter_code
_entity_poly.pdbx_strand_id
1 'polypeptide(L)'
;MTSNACDRCHRRKVRCDKVQPQCGPCKRADVACEYAVSEHQLRRRNIQKLERRIRDLQANNETLSAQLRRSEGPIQERHGSERGTTGRNTESPLGDGEVAEEVIQMSLIAGGGHHFVGSTSGLLLANLLQSRPQPSSSLHASGWKPNTISDLTPQGGSGLPPKTLASELIKAYCSHDHLCYPFLSIKSLYRSLDAVYEEGREKDPVDAFFVDMTLAIGTAQVHKFNWNGVYDAETHYNRAMTRLADVLARDGIERLQALLLVCQYRMGTTSSNTTTSVWHLIGVAARTCLEMGLHRAATYALPPTNEHKESPEAKEEEMETKRRCFWSLVALDRVTSLALGRPLALQLEDIDVDLPPSSTSDQLPQDNSPLSSAPYGTPQYRAATSVFVHIVRYRLICGKIINALHRSTKHVSFASISYEEMRTALARELQEWHTETANLPLVKSDATAASPASGSSFRCEEWYRLLYHNGMLMLFRPSPCLNDASVNSVALQNIFDSAREAIVLPFNYKLLNPGERDCIRPLPLTKSSTILARVQRLSDAVVADVVEASTPSNHGMGVAAAVPFSADLANMTVDTLVMYLLDAGSAAETENHQPVPPIRIGNVSGATGDHPHAMSRMVRTGNVNAITGDWLSEMNIAWNAITKQEVDPNLGYENGFFEQLDECLDDIMQRDIRVVTNAGALNTDALYDKVRDLCEKRGYGDAIIAKVLGDDVSDVVMKGDVRVAHLDHPEQTLETWGFTPCCATAYIGCWGIVQALRAGARIVICGRCTDASPVMGAAAWYHGWREDQYEELAGSLLGAHLIECGPYVVGANFSGFKDFLPELVDIAFPIAEIDPRGRCIIGRTGEGGGRVTKETVTAQLLYELQGHLYLNPDVVADLSGVRVEQESPNRVSVSCVKGFPPPPTAKVMVAAKGGFQAEATFYINGLDVAEKAAMMKAQLAHMFKDANFSRLSIELYGTPADNPTSQQAGTVSLRVFAQARRKEDIEASKFKVPIYALRMQSYPGYHMNLDFRTMVPKPFMEMFPALMPVSAIDHRVVMSTGTTHRVEAPTQTAKYPIVRPSTETHGPVDMLTFGPTEWAPLGSIVHARSGDKGDNSNVGFFVRNDDEYAWLRNLLTVSKLKQLFGDDWFKMNPDRRVERVEFPGINAVHFRVLDNLNGGIASSDRIDGLGKGIGEYLRSRYVDVPKVFLDRGRI
;
A
#
# COMPACT_ATOMS: atom_id res chain seq x y z
N MET A 1 -6.16 -28.71 -52.61
CA MET A 1 -4.92 -28.85 -53.40
C MET A 1 -3.79 -28.13 -52.66
N THR A 2 -2.51 -28.53 -52.63
CA THR A 2 -1.87 -29.86 -52.46
C THR A 2 -0.36 -29.70 -52.69
N SER A 3 0.49 -29.80 -51.66
CA SER A 3 1.95 -29.82 -51.86
C SER A 3 2.73 -30.63 -50.82
N ASN A 4 2.47 -30.44 -49.52
CA ASN A 4 3.25 -31.07 -48.45
C ASN A 4 3.34 -32.61 -48.59
N ALA A 5 4.56 -33.12 -48.47
CA ALA A 5 4.85 -34.54 -48.23
C ALA A 5 4.74 -34.83 -46.72
N CYS A 6 4.69 -36.10 -46.32
CA CYS A 6 4.88 -36.47 -44.92
C CYS A 6 6.29 -36.08 -44.46
N ASP A 7 6.43 -35.77 -43.17
CA ASP A 7 7.64 -35.18 -42.59
C ASP A 7 8.92 -35.96 -42.91
N ARG A 8 8.85 -37.30 -42.85
CA ARG A 8 9.99 -38.17 -43.18
C ARG A 8 10.40 -38.08 -44.65
N CYS A 9 9.44 -38.08 -45.58
CA CYS A 9 9.74 -37.94 -47.00
C CYS A 9 10.30 -36.56 -47.33
N HIS A 10 9.78 -35.51 -46.67
CA HIS A 10 10.30 -34.15 -46.78
C HIS A 10 11.76 -34.06 -46.29
N ARG A 11 12.05 -34.51 -45.05
CA ARG A 11 13.40 -34.52 -44.46
C ARG A 11 14.40 -35.33 -45.29
N ARG A 12 13.98 -36.43 -45.92
CA ARG A 12 14.83 -37.25 -46.80
C ARG A 12 14.80 -36.85 -48.29
N LYS A 13 14.11 -35.76 -48.65
CA LYS A 13 13.98 -35.24 -50.03
C LYS A 13 13.52 -36.31 -51.06
N VAL A 14 12.70 -37.27 -50.64
CA VAL A 14 12.15 -38.35 -51.48
C VAL A 14 10.68 -38.09 -51.85
N ARG A 15 10.27 -38.50 -53.04
CA ARG A 15 8.91 -38.28 -53.56
C ARG A 15 7.89 -39.10 -52.77
N CYS A 16 7.11 -38.44 -51.92
CA CYS A 16 5.97 -39.04 -51.23
C CYS A 16 4.82 -39.28 -52.22
N ASP A 17 4.25 -40.50 -52.22
CA ASP A 17 3.06 -40.88 -53.01
C ASP A 17 1.74 -40.47 -52.33
N LYS A 18 1.81 -40.00 -51.08
CA LYS A 18 0.70 -39.41 -50.30
C LYS A 18 -0.48 -40.35 -50.02
N VAL A 19 -0.26 -41.67 -50.16
CA VAL A 19 -1.22 -42.67 -49.71
C VAL A 19 -1.38 -42.57 -48.18
N GLN A 20 -2.63 -42.65 -47.70
CA GLN A 20 -2.97 -42.74 -46.29
C GLN A 20 -3.52 -44.15 -45.98
N PRO A 21 -3.31 -44.69 -44.76
CA PRO A 21 -2.69 -44.04 -43.60
C PRO A 21 -1.15 -43.93 -43.68
N GLN A 22 -0.48 -44.69 -44.55
CA GLN A 22 0.98 -44.72 -44.64
C GLN A 22 1.43 -44.66 -46.12
N CYS A 23 2.30 -43.70 -46.45
CA CYS A 23 2.85 -43.58 -47.80
C CYS A 23 3.82 -44.72 -48.13
N GLY A 24 3.93 -45.11 -49.41
CA GLY A 24 4.76 -46.23 -49.85
C GLY A 24 6.24 -46.14 -49.44
N PRO A 25 6.91 -44.97 -49.50
CA PRO A 25 8.29 -44.81 -48.98
C PRO A 25 8.45 -44.93 -47.46
N CYS A 26 7.38 -44.76 -46.67
CA CYS A 26 7.39 -45.07 -45.24
C CYS A 26 7.07 -46.55 -45.00
N LYS A 27 6.09 -47.11 -45.71
CA LYS A 27 5.72 -48.54 -45.61
C LYS A 27 6.87 -49.48 -46.01
N ARG A 28 7.61 -49.18 -47.08
CA ARG A 28 8.80 -49.96 -47.51
C ARG A 28 10.00 -49.87 -46.56
N ALA A 29 9.94 -49.02 -45.53
CA ALA A 29 11.01 -48.82 -44.57
C ALA A 29 10.50 -48.85 -43.12
N ASP A 30 9.34 -49.49 -42.93
CA ASP A 30 8.67 -49.82 -41.67
C ASP A 30 8.72 -48.76 -40.55
N VAL A 31 8.28 -47.54 -40.87
CA VAL A 31 8.23 -46.43 -39.91
C VAL A 31 7.01 -45.53 -40.10
N ALA A 32 6.70 -44.74 -39.07
CA ALA A 32 5.59 -43.80 -39.02
C ALA A 32 5.56 -42.81 -40.20
N CYS A 33 4.36 -42.33 -40.54
CA CYS A 33 4.08 -41.50 -41.71
C CYS A 33 3.21 -40.30 -41.34
N GLU A 34 3.77 -39.41 -40.52
CA GLU A 34 3.08 -38.23 -40.00
C GLU A 34 2.99 -37.09 -41.03
N TYR A 35 1.90 -36.33 -40.96
CA TYR A 35 1.65 -35.12 -41.72
C TYR A 35 1.22 -34.01 -40.75
N ALA A 36 2.01 -32.94 -40.63
CA ALA A 36 1.66 -31.81 -39.77
C ALA A 36 0.34 -31.13 -40.22
N VAL A 37 -0.59 -30.93 -39.28
CA VAL A 37 -1.89 -30.27 -39.52
C VAL A 37 -1.77 -28.78 -39.22
N SER A 38 -2.18 -27.92 -40.16
CA SER A 38 -2.01 -26.47 -40.03
C SER A 38 -2.92 -25.84 -38.97
N GLU A 39 -2.32 -25.05 -38.08
CA GLU A 39 -2.93 -24.27 -36.99
C GLU A 39 -4.22 -23.52 -37.37
N HIS A 40 -4.31 -23.04 -38.62
CA HIS A 40 -5.45 -22.30 -39.14
C HIS A 40 -6.78 -23.10 -39.15
N GLN A 41 -6.72 -24.44 -39.15
CA GLN A 41 -7.91 -25.30 -39.01
C GLN A 41 -8.41 -25.39 -37.56
N LEU A 42 -7.50 -25.31 -36.56
CA LEU A 42 -7.88 -25.30 -35.14
C LEU A 42 -8.65 -24.01 -34.78
N ARG A 43 -8.14 -22.84 -35.19
CA ARG A 43 -8.81 -21.55 -34.95
C ARG A 43 -10.25 -21.55 -35.48
N ARG A 44 -10.48 -22.05 -36.71
CA ARG A 44 -11.82 -22.06 -37.34
C ARG A 44 -12.83 -22.92 -36.58
N ARG A 45 -12.38 -24.02 -35.95
CA ARG A 45 -13.23 -24.90 -35.13
C ARG A 45 -13.58 -24.29 -33.77
N ASN A 46 -12.69 -23.48 -33.19
CA ASN A 46 -12.94 -22.77 -31.94
C ASN A 46 -13.91 -21.59 -32.11
N ILE A 47 -13.79 -20.82 -33.20
CA ILE A 47 -14.71 -19.72 -33.53
C ILE A 47 -16.16 -20.24 -33.64
N GLN A 48 -16.39 -21.33 -34.39
CA GLN A 48 -17.72 -21.97 -34.51
C GLN A 48 -18.30 -22.52 -33.20
N LYS A 49 -17.48 -22.70 -32.15
CA LYS A 49 -17.92 -23.10 -30.81
C LYS A 49 -18.37 -21.88 -29.99
N LEU A 50 -17.67 -20.74 -30.14
CA LEU A 50 -18.01 -19.46 -29.52
C LEU A 50 -19.27 -18.84 -30.15
N GLU A 51 -19.39 -18.84 -31.48
CA GLU A 51 -20.57 -18.39 -32.24
C GLU A 51 -21.85 -19.18 -31.90
N ARG A 52 -21.73 -20.35 -31.26
CA ARG A 52 -22.86 -21.14 -30.76
C ARG A 52 -23.21 -20.70 -29.35
N ARG A 53 -22.21 -20.69 -28.45
CA ARG A 53 -22.32 -20.24 -27.05
C ARG A 53 -22.91 -18.84 -26.90
N ILE A 54 -22.58 -17.90 -27.80
CA ILE A 54 -23.11 -16.53 -27.77
C ILE A 54 -24.62 -16.50 -28.05
N ARG A 55 -25.11 -17.28 -29.03
CA ARG A 55 -26.55 -17.38 -29.34
C ARG A 55 -27.33 -18.02 -28.19
N ASP A 56 -26.78 -19.07 -27.60
CA ASP A 56 -27.38 -19.74 -26.44
C ASP A 56 -27.56 -18.76 -25.24
N LEU A 57 -26.58 -17.88 -25.02
CA LEU A 57 -26.62 -16.86 -23.96
C LEU A 57 -27.57 -15.70 -24.27
N GLN A 58 -27.67 -15.27 -25.53
CA GLN A 58 -28.61 -14.22 -25.95
C GLN A 58 -30.06 -14.63 -25.71
N ALA A 59 -30.45 -15.85 -26.10
CA ALA A 59 -31.79 -16.39 -25.88
C ALA A 59 -32.17 -16.48 -24.37
N ASN A 60 -31.20 -16.83 -23.52
CA ASN A 60 -31.40 -16.85 -22.07
C ASN A 60 -31.62 -15.44 -21.50
N ASN A 61 -30.88 -14.43 -21.96
CA ASN A 61 -31.03 -13.04 -21.50
C ASN A 61 -32.38 -12.45 -21.90
N GLU A 62 -32.88 -12.72 -23.11
CA GLU A 62 -34.22 -12.30 -23.53
C GLU A 62 -35.31 -12.96 -22.64
N THR A 63 -35.15 -14.24 -22.33
CA THR A 63 -36.07 -15.00 -21.46
C THR A 63 -36.12 -14.43 -20.05
N LEU A 64 -34.97 -14.14 -19.43
CA LEU A 64 -34.88 -13.52 -18.10
C LEU A 64 -35.42 -12.07 -18.08
N SER A 65 -35.14 -11.30 -19.12
CA SER A 65 -35.67 -9.93 -19.28
C SER A 65 -37.21 -9.92 -19.37
N ALA A 66 -37.79 -10.95 -19.98
CA ALA A 66 -39.24 -11.16 -20.05
C ALA A 66 -39.86 -11.73 -18.75
N GLN A 67 -39.04 -12.05 -17.73
CA GLN A 67 -39.49 -12.44 -16.38
C GLN A 67 -39.45 -11.25 -15.42
N LEU A 68 -38.36 -10.47 -15.36
CA LEU A 68 -38.25 -9.29 -14.48
C LEU A 68 -39.40 -8.28 -14.70
N ARG A 69 -39.80 -8.06 -15.96
CA ARG A 69 -40.93 -7.16 -16.30
C ARG A 69 -42.31 -7.64 -15.82
N ARG A 70 -42.39 -8.74 -15.06
CA ARG A 70 -43.62 -9.25 -14.43
C ARG A 70 -43.59 -9.21 -12.90
N SER A 71 -42.45 -8.88 -12.29
CA SER A 71 -42.26 -8.94 -10.83
C SER A 71 -42.32 -7.59 -10.12
N GLU A 72 -42.42 -6.48 -10.86
CA GLU A 72 -42.45 -5.13 -10.29
C GLU A 72 -43.89 -4.57 -10.27
N GLY A 73 -44.37 -4.20 -9.07
CA GLY A 73 -45.65 -3.54 -8.83
C GLY A 73 -45.55 -2.54 -7.66
N PRO A 74 -46.42 -1.50 -7.59
CA PRO A 74 -46.14 -0.32 -6.76
C PRO A 74 -46.43 -0.49 -5.25
N ILE A 75 -45.71 0.28 -4.45
CA ILE A 75 -45.75 0.31 -2.97
C ILE A 75 -46.62 1.48 -2.48
N GLN A 76 -47.18 1.41 -1.26
CA GLN A 76 -47.85 2.55 -0.60
C GLN A 76 -47.55 2.62 0.92
N GLU A 77 -47.78 3.80 1.52
CA GLU A 77 -47.14 4.28 2.78
C GLU A 77 -48.10 4.29 4.00
N ARG A 78 -47.58 4.47 5.25
CA ARG A 78 -47.89 5.61 6.18
C ARG A 78 -47.31 5.53 7.61
N HIS A 79 -47.33 6.70 8.28
CA HIS A 79 -46.82 7.07 9.63
C HIS A 79 -47.72 6.61 10.82
N GLY A 80 -47.37 6.76 12.13
CA GLY A 80 -46.15 7.24 12.82
C GLY A 80 -46.37 7.70 14.30
N SER A 81 -45.41 8.44 14.89
CA SER A 81 -45.31 8.96 16.29
C SER A 81 -44.98 7.93 17.40
N GLU A 82 -44.27 8.22 18.52
CA GLU A 82 -43.63 9.45 19.08
C GLU A 82 -42.52 9.04 20.11
N ARG A 83 -41.26 9.51 20.11
CA ARG A 83 -40.62 10.59 20.96
C ARG A 83 -39.07 10.43 20.95
N GLY A 84 -38.25 11.45 21.29
CA GLY A 84 -36.92 11.17 21.90
C GLY A 84 -35.60 11.95 21.57
N THR A 85 -35.59 13.22 21.12
CA THR A 85 -34.48 14.22 21.30
C THR A 85 -32.97 13.90 21.05
N THR A 86 -32.40 14.50 19.98
CA THR A 86 -31.09 15.25 19.87
C THR A 86 -29.73 14.59 20.21
N GLY A 87 -28.58 14.90 19.54
CA GLY A 87 -28.24 15.97 18.56
C GLY A 87 -26.89 15.71 17.82
N ARG A 88 -26.35 16.67 17.03
CA ARG A 88 -25.31 16.43 15.99
C ARG A 88 -24.20 17.52 15.87
N ASN A 89 -22.95 17.04 15.66
CA ASN A 89 -21.66 17.59 15.16
C ASN A 89 -21.38 19.10 14.91
N THR A 90 -20.09 19.48 15.08
CA THR A 90 -19.14 20.04 14.05
C THR A 90 -17.71 20.11 14.68
N GLU A 91 -16.57 19.65 14.12
CA GLU A 91 -15.89 19.74 12.79
C GLU A 91 -15.14 21.09 12.57
N SER A 92 -13.94 21.24 11.98
CA SER A 92 -12.96 20.43 11.16
C SER A 92 -11.52 21.03 11.36
N PRO A 93 -10.41 20.93 10.54
CA PRO A 93 -10.09 20.32 9.21
C PRO A 93 -8.74 19.50 9.20
N LEU A 94 -7.78 19.70 8.27
CA LEU A 94 -7.45 18.90 7.04
C LEU A 94 -5.92 18.95 6.75
N GLY A 95 -5.39 18.20 5.75
CA GLY A 95 -3.95 18.11 5.39
C GLY A 95 -3.58 18.07 3.88
N ASP A 96 -2.28 17.91 3.56
CA ASP A 96 -1.70 18.39 2.29
C ASP A 96 -1.74 17.41 1.08
N GLY A 97 -1.83 16.09 1.33
CA GLY A 97 -1.97 15.08 0.27
C GLY A 97 -3.40 14.99 -0.27
N GLU A 98 -4.37 15.15 0.63
CA GLU A 98 -5.81 15.17 0.36
C GLU A 98 -6.14 16.18 -0.74
N VAL A 99 -5.49 17.35 -0.73
CA VAL A 99 -5.64 18.42 -1.72
C VAL A 99 -5.72 17.92 -3.17
N ALA A 100 -4.91 16.95 -3.58
CA ALA A 100 -4.96 16.47 -4.96
C ALA A 100 -6.23 15.67 -5.26
N GLU A 101 -6.66 14.84 -4.32
CA GLU A 101 -7.83 13.96 -4.46
C GLU A 101 -9.13 14.72 -4.19
N GLU A 102 -9.15 15.62 -3.20
CA GLU A 102 -10.16 16.66 -3.01
C GLU A 102 -10.32 17.49 -4.27
N VAL A 103 -9.24 18.01 -4.88
CA VAL A 103 -9.33 18.77 -6.13
C VAL A 103 -9.94 17.95 -7.26
N ILE A 104 -9.56 16.67 -7.37
CA ILE A 104 -10.14 15.75 -8.35
C ILE A 104 -11.64 15.55 -8.07
N GLN A 105 -12.04 15.42 -6.81
CA GLN A 105 -13.44 15.21 -6.40
C GLN A 105 -14.30 16.48 -6.49
N MET A 106 -13.75 17.64 -6.14
CA MET A 106 -14.43 18.94 -6.12
C MET A 106 -14.58 19.53 -7.52
N SER A 107 -13.59 19.35 -8.41
CA SER A 107 -13.74 19.72 -9.82
C SER A 107 -14.79 18.86 -10.55
N LEU A 108 -15.00 17.61 -10.12
CA LEU A 108 -16.08 16.74 -10.59
C LEU A 108 -17.47 17.13 -10.01
N ILE A 109 -17.52 17.70 -8.81
CA ILE A 109 -18.76 18.23 -8.20
C ILE A 109 -19.14 19.57 -8.83
N ALA A 110 -18.17 20.43 -9.07
CA ALA A 110 -18.33 21.78 -9.61
C ALA A 110 -18.46 21.86 -11.13
N GLY A 111 -18.67 20.72 -11.81
CA GLY A 111 -18.79 20.65 -13.27
C GLY A 111 -19.95 21.50 -13.83
N GLY A 112 -21.00 21.71 -13.03
CA GLY A 112 -22.30 22.20 -13.49
C GLY A 112 -23.17 21.01 -13.91
N GLY A 113 -24.40 20.94 -13.40
CA GLY A 113 -25.23 19.73 -13.53
C GLY A 113 -25.56 19.34 -14.98
N HIS A 114 -25.54 18.03 -15.27
CA HIS A 114 -25.97 17.37 -16.52
C HIS A 114 -25.01 17.38 -17.73
N HIS A 115 -23.79 16.86 -17.58
CA HIS A 115 -23.00 16.34 -18.72
C HIS A 115 -22.83 14.80 -18.64
N PHE A 116 -22.55 14.15 -19.78
CA PHE A 116 -22.72 12.70 -19.96
C PHE A 116 -21.69 11.85 -19.21
N VAL A 117 -22.12 11.23 -18.12
CA VAL A 117 -21.33 10.28 -17.33
C VAL A 117 -21.37 8.89 -18.01
N GLY A 118 -20.31 8.54 -18.73
CA GLY A 118 -20.07 7.14 -19.12
C GLY A 118 -19.91 6.24 -17.89
N SER A 119 -20.13 4.94 -18.03
CA SER A 119 -20.18 3.97 -16.92
C SER A 119 -18.86 3.77 -16.13
N THR A 120 -17.81 4.51 -16.47
CA THR A 120 -16.50 4.52 -15.81
C THR A 120 -16.17 5.84 -15.09
N SER A 121 -17.06 6.85 -15.13
CA SER A 121 -16.69 8.26 -14.79
C SER A 121 -16.94 8.68 -13.33
N GLY A 122 -17.21 7.76 -12.40
CA GLY A 122 -17.19 7.99 -10.95
C GLY A 122 -18.30 8.86 -10.32
N LEU A 123 -18.97 9.72 -11.09
CA LEU A 123 -19.86 10.79 -10.57
C LEU A 123 -21.01 10.32 -9.64
N LEU A 124 -21.41 9.05 -9.71
CA LEU A 124 -22.43 8.47 -8.82
C LEU A 124 -21.98 8.46 -7.34
N LEU A 125 -20.66 8.48 -7.07
CA LEU A 125 -20.09 8.50 -5.72
C LEU A 125 -20.13 9.91 -5.10
N ALA A 126 -19.93 10.95 -5.91
CA ALA A 126 -19.88 12.34 -5.45
C ALA A 126 -21.24 12.86 -4.98
N ASN A 127 -22.31 12.55 -5.73
CA ASN A 127 -23.68 12.99 -5.39
C ASN A 127 -24.27 12.34 -4.12
N LEU A 128 -23.59 11.36 -3.51
CA LEU A 128 -23.97 10.79 -2.21
C LEU A 128 -23.42 11.57 -1.01
N LEU A 129 -22.51 12.53 -1.21
CA LEU A 129 -21.72 13.14 -0.13
C LEU A 129 -22.10 14.57 0.27
N GLN A 130 -23.04 15.22 -0.42
CA GLN A 130 -23.47 16.59 -0.07
C GLN A 130 -24.94 16.71 0.36
N SER A 131 -25.15 16.84 1.67
CA SER A 131 -26.36 17.46 2.23
C SER A 131 -26.07 18.07 3.63
N ARG A 132 -25.93 19.40 3.68
CA ARG A 132 -25.71 20.25 4.87
C ARG A 132 -26.66 21.45 4.85
N PRO A 133 -26.97 22.03 6.01
CA PRO A 133 -26.96 23.50 6.15
C PRO A 133 -26.24 24.00 7.43
N GLN A 134 -26.06 25.32 7.52
CA GLN A 134 -25.21 26.04 8.50
C GLN A 134 -26.04 26.81 9.60
N PRO A 135 -25.69 28.04 10.09
CA PRO A 135 -24.90 28.27 11.31
C PRO A 135 -25.48 29.30 12.31
N SER A 136 -24.84 29.49 13.49
CA SER A 136 -24.87 30.78 14.23
C SER A 136 -23.76 30.94 15.32
N SER A 137 -22.94 31.98 15.16
CA SER A 137 -22.46 32.99 16.14
C SER A 137 -22.85 32.92 17.64
N SER A 138 -22.11 33.44 18.65
CA SER A 138 -20.74 34.01 18.77
C SER A 138 -20.50 34.60 20.21
N LEU A 139 -19.26 35.05 20.52
CA LEU A 139 -18.81 36.04 21.55
C LEU A 139 -18.11 35.56 22.86
N HIS A 140 -16.82 35.92 22.97
CA HIS A 140 -16.10 36.63 24.08
C HIS A 140 -16.40 36.43 25.59
N ALA A 141 -15.47 36.69 26.54
CA ALA A 141 -13.98 36.79 26.57
C ALA A 141 -13.47 37.10 28.02
N SER A 142 -12.14 37.20 28.17
CA SER A 142 -11.35 37.77 29.30
C SER A 142 -11.17 36.91 30.57
N GLY A 143 -10.00 36.90 31.24
CA GLY A 143 -8.64 37.30 30.81
C GLY A 143 -7.80 38.05 31.87
N TRP A 144 -6.46 37.99 31.75
CA TRP A 144 -5.56 39.02 32.30
C TRP A 144 -4.20 39.07 31.54
N LYS A 145 -3.39 40.12 31.75
CA LYS A 145 -2.08 40.38 31.11
C LYS A 145 -1.06 40.89 32.15
N PRO A 146 0.24 40.72 31.87
CA PRO A 146 1.18 41.85 32.03
C PRO A 146 1.74 42.40 30.71
N ASN A 147 2.11 43.68 30.74
CA ASN A 147 2.83 44.47 29.72
C ASN A 147 4.37 44.28 29.90
N THR A 148 5.35 44.64 29.05
CA THR A 148 5.57 45.14 27.65
C THR A 148 7.12 45.11 27.43
N ILE A 149 7.85 45.54 26.38
CA ILE A 149 7.71 46.29 25.11
C ILE A 149 8.96 45.88 24.25
N SER A 150 9.11 45.94 22.92
CA SER A 150 8.23 45.94 21.72
C SER A 150 9.15 45.83 20.47
N ASP A 151 8.58 46.06 19.28
CA ASP A 151 9.20 46.48 18.00
C ASP A 151 9.87 45.43 17.08
N LEU A 152 9.28 45.36 15.87
CA LEU A 152 9.65 44.59 14.67
C LEU A 152 9.35 43.07 14.60
N THR A 153 8.75 42.46 15.62
CA THR A 153 8.04 41.17 15.44
C THR A 153 6.52 41.39 15.30
N PRO A 154 5.87 40.91 14.22
CA PRO A 154 4.41 40.82 14.15
C PRO A 154 3.90 39.80 15.18
N GLN A 155 3.22 40.25 16.24
CA GLN A 155 2.74 39.36 17.28
C GLN A 155 1.44 38.65 16.88
N GLY A 156 1.54 37.35 16.62
CA GLY A 156 0.44 36.39 16.77
C GLY A 156 -0.41 36.09 15.53
N GLY A 157 -0.26 34.87 15.01
CA GLY A 157 -1.27 34.15 14.21
C GLY A 157 -1.38 34.53 12.72
N SER A 158 -1.38 33.50 11.86
CA SER A 158 -2.14 33.30 10.59
C SER A 158 -2.35 34.43 9.55
N GLY A 159 -1.80 35.63 9.74
CA GLY A 159 -2.10 36.83 8.96
C GLY A 159 -1.47 36.92 7.57
N LEU A 160 -2.05 37.81 6.75
CA LEU A 160 -1.49 38.22 5.46
C LEU A 160 -0.19 39.06 5.67
N PRO A 161 0.81 38.98 4.78
CA PRO A 161 2.01 39.82 4.85
C PRO A 161 1.68 41.29 4.55
N PRO A 162 2.59 42.26 4.80
CA PRO A 162 2.36 43.66 4.42
C PRO A 162 2.04 43.82 2.92
N LYS A 163 1.09 44.69 2.57
CA LYS A 163 0.63 44.88 1.17
C LYS A 163 1.77 45.24 0.19
N THR A 164 2.78 45.95 0.68
CA THR A 164 4.01 46.27 -0.06
C THR A 164 4.79 45.00 -0.44
N LEU A 165 5.06 44.12 0.53
CA LEU A 165 5.72 42.83 0.27
C LEU A 165 4.88 41.93 -0.64
N ALA A 166 3.56 41.88 -0.42
CA ALA A 166 2.65 41.14 -1.30
C ALA A 166 2.70 41.64 -2.76
N SER A 167 2.81 42.96 -2.95
CA SER A 167 2.96 43.58 -4.28
C SER A 167 4.27 43.20 -4.96
N GLU A 168 5.38 43.10 -4.23
CA GLU A 168 6.68 42.65 -4.79
C GLU A 168 6.71 41.14 -5.10
N LEU A 169 6.07 40.31 -4.28
CA LEU A 169 5.95 38.87 -4.53
C LEU A 169 5.09 38.59 -5.78
N ILE A 170 4.02 39.34 -6.00
CA ILE A 170 3.23 39.27 -7.24
C ILE A 170 4.03 39.80 -8.44
N LYS A 171 4.85 40.85 -8.31
CA LYS A 171 5.80 41.26 -9.36
C LYS A 171 6.79 40.16 -9.72
N ALA A 172 7.29 39.39 -8.75
CA ALA A 172 8.19 38.26 -8.98
C ALA A 172 7.49 37.15 -9.78
N TYR A 173 6.27 36.76 -9.40
CA TYR A 173 5.43 35.83 -10.17
C TYR A 173 5.18 36.33 -11.60
N CYS A 174 4.79 37.60 -11.77
CA CYS A 174 4.58 38.22 -13.09
C CYS A 174 5.86 38.34 -13.93
N SER A 175 7.04 38.35 -13.30
CA SER A 175 8.35 38.47 -13.97
C SER A 175 8.98 37.14 -14.38
N HIS A 176 8.47 36.01 -13.90
CA HIS A 176 9.01 34.68 -14.19
C HIS A 176 7.91 33.71 -14.63
N ASP A 177 7.08 33.26 -13.69
CA ASP A 177 6.09 32.21 -13.86
C ASP A 177 5.01 32.55 -14.90
N HIS A 178 4.51 33.78 -14.85
CA HIS A 178 3.51 34.27 -15.79
C HIS A 178 4.02 34.32 -17.24
N LEU A 179 5.35 34.39 -17.49
CA LEU A 179 5.91 34.39 -18.85
C LEU A 179 5.76 33.04 -19.54
N CYS A 180 5.75 31.95 -18.76
CA CYS A 180 5.60 30.58 -19.25
C CYS A 180 4.13 30.11 -19.21
N TYR A 181 3.32 30.67 -18.30
CA TYR A 181 1.91 30.27 -18.12
C TYR A 181 1.00 31.51 -17.83
N PRO A 182 0.68 32.33 -18.85
CA PRO A 182 -0.01 33.61 -18.68
C PRO A 182 -1.55 33.48 -18.55
N PHE A 183 -2.03 32.55 -17.73
CA PHE A 183 -3.46 32.21 -17.65
C PHE A 183 -4.29 33.11 -16.70
N LEU A 184 -3.67 34.01 -15.93
CA LEU A 184 -4.35 35.05 -15.13
C LEU A 184 -4.19 36.43 -15.78
N SER A 185 -5.23 37.27 -15.80
CA SER A 185 -5.07 38.69 -16.15
C SER A 185 -4.35 39.45 -15.03
N ILE A 186 -3.22 40.11 -15.34
CA ILE A 186 -2.43 40.88 -14.36
C ILE A 186 -3.29 42.00 -13.73
N LYS A 187 -4.14 42.63 -14.55
CA LYS A 187 -5.09 43.69 -14.18
C LYS A 187 -6.18 43.20 -13.21
N SER A 188 -6.60 41.94 -13.32
CA SER A 188 -7.49 41.30 -12.34
C SER A 188 -6.74 40.95 -11.06
N LEU A 189 -5.54 40.36 -11.15
CA LEU A 189 -4.76 39.94 -9.98
C LEU A 189 -4.41 41.10 -9.03
N TYR A 190 -4.08 42.29 -9.56
CA TYR A 190 -3.88 43.47 -8.71
C TYR A 190 -5.18 44.00 -8.11
N ARG A 191 -6.33 43.88 -8.80
CA ARG A 191 -7.65 44.20 -8.21
C ARG A 191 -8.00 43.25 -7.06
N SER A 192 -7.70 41.95 -7.21
CA SER A 192 -7.83 40.95 -6.15
C SER A 192 -6.94 41.29 -4.96
N LEU A 193 -5.70 41.71 -5.20
CA LEU A 193 -4.79 42.19 -4.15
C LEU A 193 -5.34 43.45 -3.44
N ASP A 194 -5.93 44.39 -4.18
CA ASP A 194 -6.54 45.57 -3.57
C ASP A 194 -7.73 45.19 -2.68
N ALA A 195 -8.65 44.36 -3.18
CA ALA A 195 -9.82 43.89 -2.43
C ALA A 195 -9.46 43.04 -1.20
N VAL A 196 -8.46 42.17 -1.30
CA VAL A 196 -7.96 41.34 -0.18
C VAL A 196 -7.33 42.17 0.94
N TYR A 197 -6.93 43.42 0.67
CA TYR A 197 -6.35 44.35 1.63
C TYR A 197 -7.25 45.57 1.96
N GLU A 198 -8.49 45.60 1.48
CA GLU A 198 -9.48 46.62 1.86
C GLU A 198 -10.04 46.31 3.27
N GLU A 199 -9.88 47.24 4.21
CA GLU A 199 -10.34 47.05 5.59
C GLU A 199 -11.87 47.16 5.72
N GLY A 200 -12.47 46.31 6.57
CA GLY A 200 -13.92 46.31 6.83
C GLY A 200 -14.79 45.63 5.77
N ARG A 201 -14.20 45.10 4.69
CA ARG A 201 -14.91 44.35 3.64
C ARG A 201 -14.76 42.84 3.80
N GLU A 202 -15.83 42.11 3.51
CA GLU A 202 -15.80 40.65 3.39
C GLU A 202 -15.02 40.26 2.12
N LYS A 203 -14.06 39.33 2.26
CA LYS A 203 -13.07 39.03 1.22
C LYS A 203 -13.58 37.89 0.34
N ASP A 204 -13.63 38.10 -0.96
CA ASP A 204 -14.07 37.07 -1.89
C ASP A 204 -13.11 35.86 -1.88
N PRO A 205 -13.61 34.61 -1.79
CA PRO A 205 -12.76 33.43 -1.76
C PRO A 205 -11.83 33.29 -2.96
N VAL A 206 -12.25 33.72 -4.17
CA VAL A 206 -11.42 33.65 -5.38
C VAL A 206 -10.30 34.68 -5.35
N ASP A 207 -10.62 35.94 -5.00
CA ASP A 207 -9.61 36.99 -4.86
C ASP A 207 -8.55 36.59 -3.80
N ALA A 208 -9.00 36.08 -2.65
CA ALA A 208 -8.12 35.61 -1.58
C ALA A 208 -7.28 34.40 -1.99
N PHE A 209 -7.85 33.44 -2.72
CA PHE A 209 -7.14 32.26 -3.23
C PHE A 209 -6.08 32.62 -4.27
N PHE A 210 -6.41 33.44 -5.28
CA PHE A 210 -5.45 33.83 -6.32
C PHE A 210 -4.31 34.70 -5.76
N VAL A 211 -4.60 35.57 -4.79
CA VAL A 211 -3.55 36.28 -4.05
C VAL A 211 -2.68 35.29 -3.27
N ASP A 212 -3.25 34.44 -2.41
CA ASP A 212 -2.43 33.52 -1.60
C ASP A 212 -1.61 32.52 -2.45
N MET A 213 -2.14 32.02 -3.57
CA MET A 213 -1.37 31.16 -4.50
C MET A 213 -0.25 31.88 -5.24
N THR A 214 -0.48 33.10 -5.72
CA THR A 214 0.57 33.86 -6.43
C THR A 214 1.64 34.37 -5.45
N LEU A 215 1.28 34.62 -4.19
CA LEU A 215 2.24 34.80 -3.11
C LEU A 215 3.03 33.53 -2.80
N ALA A 216 2.39 32.34 -2.76
CA ALA A 216 3.10 31.07 -2.54
C ALA A 216 4.13 30.79 -3.65
N ILE A 217 3.73 30.89 -4.92
CA ILE A 217 4.62 30.71 -6.07
C ILE A 217 5.72 31.78 -6.09
N GLY A 218 5.36 33.06 -5.91
CA GLY A 218 6.32 34.16 -5.86
C GLY A 218 7.36 33.99 -4.73
N THR A 219 6.94 33.54 -3.55
CA THR A 219 7.81 33.26 -2.40
C THR A 219 8.73 32.07 -2.68
N ALA A 220 8.21 30.99 -3.27
CA ALA A 220 8.98 29.82 -3.67
C ALA A 220 10.03 30.12 -4.77
N GLN A 221 9.81 31.16 -5.59
CA GLN A 221 10.84 31.67 -6.51
C GLN A 221 11.83 32.60 -5.82
N VAL A 222 11.38 33.53 -4.97
CA VAL A 222 12.30 34.47 -4.28
C VAL A 222 13.26 33.74 -3.34
N HIS A 223 12.85 32.65 -2.68
CA HIS A 223 13.77 31.80 -1.90
C HIS A 223 14.89 31.19 -2.75
N LYS A 224 14.62 30.83 -4.01
CA LYS A 224 15.66 30.35 -4.96
C LYS A 224 16.64 31.45 -5.39
N PHE A 225 16.36 32.71 -5.07
CA PHE A 225 17.21 33.87 -5.34
C PHE A 225 17.57 34.66 -4.06
N ASN A 226 17.51 34.00 -2.90
CA ASN A 226 18.17 34.33 -1.64
C ASN A 226 17.74 35.63 -0.91
N TRP A 227 16.72 35.52 -0.02
CA TRP A 227 16.50 36.44 1.12
C TRP A 227 16.15 35.66 2.40
N ASN A 228 16.64 36.12 3.54
CA ASN A 228 16.53 35.41 4.83
C ASN A 228 15.09 35.22 5.32
N GLY A 229 14.60 33.98 5.35
CA GLY A 229 13.97 33.34 6.53
C GLY A 229 12.76 33.97 7.25
N VAL A 230 12.06 34.98 6.71
CA VAL A 230 10.94 35.64 7.41
C VAL A 230 9.55 35.13 6.99
N TYR A 231 9.38 34.61 5.77
CA TYR A 231 8.10 34.05 5.30
C TYR A 231 8.29 32.72 4.57
N ASP A 232 7.44 31.76 4.91
CA ASP A 232 7.39 30.43 4.33
C ASP A 232 6.33 30.36 3.21
N ALA A 233 6.66 29.68 2.11
CA ALA A 233 5.78 29.50 0.96
C ALA A 233 4.65 28.48 1.23
N GLU A 234 4.89 27.50 2.11
CA GLU A 234 3.89 26.49 2.49
C GLU A 234 2.74 27.13 3.29
N THR A 235 3.03 28.09 4.15
CA THR A 235 2.06 28.92 4.88
C THR A 235 1.13 29.68 3.92
N HIS A 236 1.66 30.21 2.81
CA HIS A 236 0.85 30.85 1.77
C HIS A 236 -0.02 29.83 1.03
N TYR A 237 0.58 28.70 0.63
CA TYR A 237 -0.12 27.62 -0.08
C TYR A 237 -1.25 27.02 0.77
N ASN A 238 -0.99 26.66 2.02
CA ASN A 238 -1.97 26.10 2.96
C ASN A 238 -3.14 27.08 3.21
N ARG A 239 -2.88 28.40 3.25
CA ARG A 239 -3.96 29.40 3.34
C ARG A 239 -4.76 29.56 2.04
N ALA A 240 -4.19 29.25 0.88
CA ALA A 240 -4.98 29.10 -0.34
C ALA A 240 -5.81 27.81 -0.30
N MET A 241 -5.26 26.67 0.12
CA MET A 241 -5.95 25.37 0.03
C MET A 241 -7.26 25.33 0.80
N THR A 242 -7.36 26.01 1.94
CA THR A 242 -8.61 26.14 2.71
C THR A 242 -9.77 26.81 1.96
N ARG A 243 -9.51 27.46 0.81
CA ARG A 243 -10.52 28.10 -0.05
C ARG A 243 -10.70 27.41 -1.40
N LEU A 244 -9.92 26.37 -1.69
CA LEU A 244 -9.90 25.72 -3.00
C LEU A 244 -11.26 25.09 -3.36
N ALA A 245 -11.99 24.60 -2.35
CA ALA A 245 -13.37 24.17 -2.49
C ALA A 245 -14.28 25.26 -3.08
N ASP A 246 -14.26 26.46 -2.48
CA ASP A 246 -15.11 27.59 -2.86
C ASP A 246 -14.78 28.14 -4.26
N VAL A 247 -13.51 28.07 -4.66
CA VAL A 247 -13.05 28.50 -5.99
C VAL A 247 -13.38 27.48 -7.07
N LEU A 248 -13.19 26.19 -6.80
CA LEU A 248 -13.60 25.14 -7.74
C LEU A 248 -15.11 25.17 -7.95
N ALA A 249 -15.89 25.38 -6.88
CA ALA A 249 -17.36 25.44 -6.89
C ALA A 249 -18.00 26.56 -7.72
N ARG A 250 -17.23 27.45 -8.38
CA ARG A 250 -17.76 28.48 -9.26
C ARG A 250 -17.79 28.06 -10.72
N ASP A 251 -18.96 28.23 -11.33
CA ASP A 251 -19.14 28.18 -12.79
C ASP A 251 -18.32 29.30 -13.44
N GLY A 252 -17.24 28.95 -14.14
CA GLY A 252 -16.33 29.95 -14.72
C GLY A 252 -15.01 29.38 -15.23
N ILE A 253 -14.08 30.28 -15.57
CA ILE A 253 -12.69 29.94 -15.92
C ILE A 253 -11.78 29.87 -14.68
N GLU A 254 -12.24 30.47 -13.59
CA GLU A 254 -11.62 30.59 -12.28
C GLU A 254 -11.30 29.22 -11.69
N ARG A 255 -12.23 28.25 -11.81
CA ARG A 255 -12.02 26.86 -11.40
C ARG A 255 -10.81 26.23 -12.11
N LEU A 256 -10.64 26.47 -13.42
CA LEU A 256 -9.50 25.95 -14.18
C LEU A 256 -8.20 26.71 -13.85
N GLN A 257 -8.27 28.02 -13.66
CA GLN A 257 -7.12 28.84 -13.22
C GLN A 257 -6.59 28.37 -11.84
N ALA A 258 -7.47 27.98 -10.92
CA ALA A 258 -7.08 27.41 -9.64
C ALA A 258 -6.35 26.07 -9.77
N LEU A 259 -6.86 25.15 -10.61
CA LEU A 259 -6.17 23.90 -10.94
C LEU A 259 -4.76 24.16 -11.48
N LEU A 260 -4.61 25.14 -12.38
CA LEU A 260 -3.34 25.49 -13.01
C LEU A 260 -2.33 26.07 -12.01
N LEU A 261 -2.76 26.92 -11.08
CA LEU A 261 -1.91 27.44 -10.00
C LEU A 261 -1.39 26.32 -9.08
N VAL A 262 -2.26 25.37 -8.71
CA VAL A 262 -1.87 24.22 -7.86
C VAL A 262 -0.87 23.33 -8.60
N CYS A 263 -1.11 23.02 -9.87
CA CYS A 263 -0.16 22.30 -10.72
C CYS A 263 1.20 23.04 -10.77
N GLN A 264 1.18 24.35 -11.00
CA GLN A 264 2.39 25.17 -11.13
C GLN A 264 3.19 25.24 -9.82
N TYR A 265 2.55 25.46 -8.68
CA TYR A 265 3.23 25.43 -7.37
C TYR A 265 3.84 24.07 -7.07
N ARG A 266 3.09 22.98 -7.27
CA ARG A 266 3.56 21.60 -7.05
C ARG A 266 4.64 21.15 -8.03
N MET A 267 4.77 21.79 -9.20
CA MET A 267 5.93 21.63 -10.10
C MET A 267 7.14 22.47 -9.69
N GLY A 268 6.93 23.52 -8.90
CA GLY A 268 7.99 24.41 -8.41
C GLY A 268 8.75 23.88 -7.20
N THR A 269 8.21 22.90 -6.45
CA THR A 269 8.77 22.38 -5.20
C THR A 269 9.50 21.05 -5.36
N THR A 270 10.75 20.99 -4.90
CA THR A 270 11.65 19.83 -5.03
C THR A 270 11.42 18.79 -3.94
N SER A 271 10.27 18.12 -4.00
CA SER A 271 9.96 16.93 -3.20
C SER A 271 9.85 15.70 -4.10
N SER A 272 10.34 14.55 -3.64
CA SER A 272 10.42 13.33 -4.47
C SER A 272 9.06 12.76 -4.91
N ASN A 273 7.98 13.06 -4.16
CA ASN A 273 6.62 12.57 -4.43
C ASN A 273 5.73 13.51 -5.26
N THR A 274 6.10 14.79 -5.49
CA THR A 274 5.16 15.76 -6.10
C THR A 274 4.80 15.44 -7.55
N THR A 275 5.74 14.89 -8.32
CA THR A 275 5.62 14.74 -9.78
C THR A 275 4.48 13.82 -10.21
N THR A 276 4.27 12.69 -9.52
CA THR A 276 3.15 11.77 -9.83
C THR A 276 1.79 12.35 -9.45
N SER A 277 1.70 13.20 -8.41
CA SER A 277 0.47 13.91 -8.06
C SER A 277 0.09 14.94 -9.14
N VAL A 278 1.06 15.75 -9.58
CA VAL A 278 0.90 16.76 -10.64
C VAL A 278 0.31 16.17 -11.93
N TRP A 279 0.70 14.95 -12.33
CA TRP A 279 0.15 14.30 -13.53
C TRP A 279 -1.34 14.00 -13.42
N HIS A 280 -1.83 13.57 -12.25
CA HIS A 280 -3.26 13.33 -12.03
C HIS A 280 -4.06 14.63 -11.95
N LEU A 281 -3.51 15.67 -11.31
CA LEU A 281 -4.08 17.02 -11.28
C LEU A 281 -4.23 17.62 -12.68
N ILE A 282 -3.18 17.55 -13.52
CA ILE A 282 -3.24 17.96 -14.92
C ILE A 282 -4.24 17.10 -15.70
N GLY A 283 -4.30 15.79 -15.42
CA GLY A 283 -5.32 14.89 -15.99
C GLY A 283 -6.76 15.25 -15.61
N VAL A 284 -6.99 15.95 -14.50
CA VAL A 284 -8.30 16.55 -14.16
C VAL A 284 -8.50 17.90 -14.83
N ALA A 285 -7.51 18.79 -14.81
CA ALA A 285 -7.58 20.06 -15.53
C ALA A 285 -7.86 19.85 -17.03
N ALA A 286 -7.28 18.81 -17.64
CA ALA A 286 -7.62 18.33 -18.97
C ALA A 286 -9.11 18.02 -19.12
N ARG A 287 -9.71 17.24 -18.21
CA ARG A 287 -11.15 16.90 -18.26
C ARG A 287 -12.04 18.12 -18.05
N THR A 288 -11.75 18.99 -17.08
CA THR A 288 -12.48 20.25 -16.85
C THR A 288 -12.40 21.19 -18.06
N CYS A 289 -11.24 21.23 -18.73
CA CYS A 289 -11.02 22.04 -19.93
C CYS A 289 -11.72 21.47 -21.18
N LEU A 290 -11.80 20.14 -21.30
CA LEU A 290 -12.59 19.46 -22.32
C LEU A 290 -14.09 19.68 -22.12
N GLU A 291 -14.59 19.55 -20.88
CA GLU A 291 -15.99 19.80 -20.49
C GLU A 291 -16.42 21.24 -20.85
N MET A 292 -15.58 22.23 -20.55
CA MET A 292 -15.82 23.64 -20.91
C MET A 292 -15.69 23.94 -22.41
N GLY A 293 -15.45 22.94 -23.26
CA GLY A 293 -15.32 23.12 -24.71
C GLY A 293 -14.09 23.92 -25.16
N LEU A 294 -13.14 24.23 -24.26
CA LEU A 294 -11.99 25.12 -24.55
C LEU A 294 -10.96 24.53 -25.53
N HIS A 295 -11.12 23.27 -25.90
CA HIS A 295 -10.40 22.58 -26.96
C HIS A 295 -11.01 22.80 -28.36
N ARG A 296 -12.16 23.50 -28.45
CA ARG A 296 -12.90 23.79 -29.69
C ARG A 296 -12.87 25.26 -30.06
N ALA A 297 -12.51 25.59 -31.31
CA ALA A 297 -12.48 26.97 -31.81
C ALA A 297 -13.85 27.68 -31.71
N ALA A 298 -14.95 26.93 -31.89
CA ALA A 298 -16.31 27.45 -31.79
C ALA A 298 -16.64 28.10 -30.43
N THR A 299 -15.98 27.67 -29.35
CA THR A 299 -16.17 28.19 -27.98
C THR A 299 -15.68 29.65 -27.83
N TYR A 300 -14.86 30.12 -28.77
CA TYR A 300 -14.31 31.48 -28.80
C TYR A 300 -15.05 32.42 -29.77
N ALA A 301 -16.16 31.98 -30.37
CA ALA A 301 -16.96 32.79 -31.28
C ALA A 301 -17.88 33.76 -30.50
N LEU A 302 -17.78 35.07 -30.79
CA LEU A 302 -18.61 36.08 -30.16
C LEU A 302 -20.05 36.04 -30.72
N PRO A 303 -21.10 35.96 -29.87
CA PRO A 303 -22.49 35.88 -30.32
C PRO A 303 -23.02 37.24 -30.80
N PRO A 304 -24.05 37.27 -31.68
CA PRO A 304 -24.68 38.51 -32.13
C PRO A 304 -25.25 39.34 -30.96
N THR A 305 -24.85 40.61 -30.88
CA THR A 305 -25.22 41.53 -29.80
C THR A 305 -26.71 41.90 -29.83
N ASN A 306 -27.44 41.71 -28.73
CA ASN A 306 -28.66 42.50 -28.44
C ASN A 306 -29.19 42.45 -26.98
N GLU A 307 -28.94 41.41 -26.17
CA GLU A 307 -29.68 41.22 -24.90
C GLU A 307 -28.88 41.22 -23.58
N HIS A 308 -27.55 41.46 -23.60
CA HIS A 308 -26.70 41.46 -22.39
C HIS A 308 -25.91 42.77 -22.18
N LYS A 309 -25.68 43.12 -20.91
CA LYS A 309 -25.30 44.47 -20.42
C LYS A 309 -23.79 44.77 -20.46
N GLU A 310 -23.02 44.05 -21.26
CA GLU A 310 -21.55 44.01 -21.18
C GLU A 310 -20.91 44.52 -22.49
N SER A 311 -19.74 45.18 -22.41
CA SER A 311 -19.07 45.68 -23.61
C SER A 311 -18.41 44.55 -24.42
N PRO A 312 -18.28 44.68 -25.75
CA PRO A 312 -17.61 43.68 -26.58
C PRO A 312 -16.15 43.43 -26.15
N GLU A 313 -15.45 44.47 -25.73
CA GLU A 313 -14.03 44.40 -25.35
C GLU A 313 -13.82 43.52 -24.11
N ALA A 314 -14.75 43.56 -23.14
CA ALA A 314 -14.70 42.72 -21.96
C ALA A 314 -14.84 41.22 -22.32
N LYS A 315 -15.64 40.89 -23.33
CA LYS A 315 -15.80 39.51 -23.81
C LYS A 315 -14.60 39.05 -24.64
N GLU A 316 -13.92 39.96 -25.34
CA GLU A 316 -12.65 39.64 -25.99
C GLU A 316 -11.53 39.37 -24.95
N GLU A 317 -11.42 40.17 -23.89
CA GLU A 317 -10.50 39.93 -22.75
C GLU A 317 -10.79 38.58 -22.05
N GLU A 318 -12.07 38.21 -21.90
CA GLU A 318 -12.52 36.91 -21.37
C GLU A 318 -12.12 35.74 -22.28
N MET A 319 -12.36 35.85 -23.60
CA MET A 319 -12.06 34.79 -24.57
C MET A 319 -10.55 34.57 -24.75
N GLU A 320 -9.74 35.63 -24.76
CA GLU A 320 -8.28 35.48 -24.73
C GLU A 320 -7.79 34.85 -23.43
N THR A 321 -8.35 35.22 -22.28
CA THR A 321 -8.03 34.58 -20.98
C THR A 321 -8.32 33.08 -21.03
N LYS A 322 -9.49 32.69 -21.53
CA LYS A 322 -9.88 31.28 -21.76
C LYS A 322 -8.91 30.55 -22.71
N ARG A 323 -8.37 31.23 -23.74
CA ARG A 323 -7.41 30.63 -24.69
C ARG A 323 -6.02 30.46 -24.08
N ARG A 324 -5.57 31.41 -23.25
CA ARG A 324 -4.30 31.30 -22.50
C ARG A 324 -4.36 30.17 -21.45
N CYS A 325 -5.50 29.96 -20.80
CA CYS A 325 -5.72 28.83 -19.88
C CYS A 325 -5.52 27.48 -20.59
N PHE A 326 -6.20 27.26 -21.72
CA PHE A 326 -6.10 26.03 -22.50
C PHE A 326 -4.65 25.72 -22.94
N TRP A 327 -3.94 26.68 -23.51
CA TRP A 327 -2.57 26.43 -23.98
C TRP A 327 -1.55 26.29 -22.84
N SER A 328 -1.78 26.90 -21.68
CA SER A 328 -0.97 26.68 -20.48
C SER A 328 -1.11 25.24 -19.99
N LEU A 329 -2.34 24.73 -19.97
CA LEU A 329 -2.65 23.34 -19.62
C LEU A 329 -1.99 22.33 -20.58
N VAL A 330 -2.05 22.58 -21.88
CA VAL A 330 -1.35 21.74 -22.88
C VAL A 330 0.15 21.73 -22.61
N ALA A 331 0.78 22.87 -22.34
CA ALA A 331 2.21 22.93 -22.03
C ALA A 331 2.57 22.09 -20.77
N LEU A 332 1.74 22.14 -19.73
CA LEU A 332 1.90 21.39 -18.47
C LEU A 332 1.78 19.87 -18.67
N ASP A 333 0.77 19.39 -19.41
CA ASP A 333 0.61 17.96 -19.74
C ASP A 333 1.84 17.42 -20.47
N ARG A 334 2.28 18.13 -21.52
CA ARG A 334 3.42 17.69 -22.34
C ARG A 334 4.72 17.58 -21.56
N VAL A 335 5.01 18.49 -20.61
CA VAL A 335 6.23 18.40 -19.79
C VAL A 335 6.12 17.33 -18.71
N THR A 336 4.99 17.24 -17.99
CA THR A 336 4.82 16.27 -16.89
C THR A 336 4.73 14.84 -17.41
N SER A 337 3.95 14.60 -18.46
CA SER A 337 3.82 13.28 -19.09
C SER A 337 5.15 12.82 -19.72
N LEU A 338 5.95 13.74 -20.29
CA LEU A 338 7.31 13.46 -20.76
C LEU A 338 8.25 13.06 -19.61
N ALA A 339 8.31 13.86 -18.53
CA ALA A 339 9.21 13.63 -17.41
C ALA A 339 8.94 12.29 -16.69
N LEU A 340 7.68 11.85 -16.67
CA LEU A 340 7.25 10.59 -16.05
C LEU A 340 7.19 9.38 -17.02
N GLY A 341 7.44 9.58 -18.32
CA GLY A 341 7.24 8.54 -19.34
C GLY A 341 5.79 8.06 -19.46
N ARG A 342 4.81 8.91 -19.12
CA ARG A 342 3.37 8.58 -19.08
C ARG A 342 2.64 9.01 -20.37
N PRO A 343 1.46 8.44 -20.68
CA PRO A 343 0.61 8.92 -21.76
C PRO A 343 0.17 10.37 -21.56
N LEU A 344 0.03 11.10 -22.68
CA LEU A 344 -0.49 12.48 -22.70
C LEU A 344 -1.99 12.52 -22.38
N ALA A 345 -2.42 13.46 -21.55
CA ALA A 345 -3.83 13.63 -21.18
C ALA A 345 -4.69 14.20 -22.32
N LEU A 346 -4.14 15.13 -23.12
CA LEU A 346 -4.82 15.72 -24.29
C LEU A 346 -4.16 15.22 -25.58
N GLN A 347 -4.88 14.56 -26.48
CA GLN A 347 -4.34 14.21 -27.80
C GLN A 347 -4.33 15.45 -28.73
N LEU A 348 -3.55 15.41 -29.83
CA LEU A 348 -3.45 16.55 -30.76
C LEU A 348 -4.62 16.59 -31.73
N GLU A 349 -5.18 15.42 -32.02
CA GLU A 349 -6.23 15.15 -32.99
C GLU A 349 -7.61 15.67 -32.56
N ASP A 350 -7.78 15.95 -31.25
CA ASP A 350 -9.03 16.45 -30.66
C ASP A 350 -9.12 18.00 -30.67
N ILE A 351 -8.02 18.70 -30.97
CA ILE A 351 -7.82 20.14 -30.78
C ILE A 351 -7.94 20.88 -32.12
N ASP A 352 -8.82 21.88 -32.23
CA ASP A 352 -8.91 22.77 -33.41
C ASP A 352 -8.79 24.28 -33.08
N VAL A 353 -8.34 24.62 -31.87
CA VAL A 353 -8.14 26.00 -31.39
C VAL A 353 -6.79 26.55 -31.84
N ASP A 354 -6.76 27.80 -32.29
CA ASP A 354 -5.52 28.51 -32.64
C ASP A 354 -4.68 28.91 -31.41
N LEU A 355 -3.38 29.16 -31.62
CA LEU A 355 -2.51 29.76 -30.60
C LEU A 355 -2.88 31.24 -30.37
N PRO A 356 -2.75 31.78 -29.14
CA PRO A 356 -3.07 33.18 -28.88
C PRO A 356 -2.20 34.13 -29.74
N PRO A 357 -2.77 35.22 -30.30
CA PRO A 357 -2.00 36.18 -31.07
C PRO A 357 -0.88 36.78 -30.21
N SER A 358 0.33 36.86 -30.78
CA SER A 358 1.58 37.20 -30.07
C SER A 358 1.70 38.66 -29.63
N SER A 359 0.66 39.47 -29.82
CA SER A 359 0.63 40.93 -29.67
C SER A 359 -0.33 41.44 -28.58
N THR A 360 -1.13 40.57 -27.97
CA THR A 360 -2.07 40.98 -26.91
C THR A 360 -1.30 41.37 -25.64
N SER A 361 -1.61 42.54 -25.07
CA SER A 361 -0.87 43.14 -23.94
C SER A 361 -1.82 43.56 -22.82
N ASP A 362 -1.71 42.89 -21.68
CA ASP A 362 -2.42 43.26 -20.46
C ASP A 362 -1.81 44.57 -19.92
N GLN A 363 -2.64 45.59 -19.68
CA GLN A 363 -2.17 46.89 -19.15
C GLN A 363 -2.58 47.05 -17.68
N LEU A 364 -1.62 47.51 -16.86
CA LEU A 364 -1.83 47.90 -15.47
C LEU A 364 -2.61 49.23 -15.37
N PRO A 365 -3.46 49.42 -14.35
CA PRO A 365 -4.09 50.72 -14.08
C PRO A 365 -3.06 51.82 -13.77
N GLN A 366 -3.38 53.06 -14.14
CA GLN A 366 -2.66 54.24 -13.66
C GLN A 366 -3.18 54.63 -12.27
N ASP A 367 -2.32 54.62 -11.25
CA ASP A 367 -2.64 55.10 -9.91
C ASP A 367 -2.25 56.58 -9.73
N ASN A 368 -3.18 57.37 -9.19
CA ASN A 368 -3.02 58.80 -8.87
C ASN A 368 -2.81 59.06 -7.36
N SER A 369 -2.52 58.01 -6.58
CA SER A 369 -2.29 58.09 -5.12
C SER A 369 -1.07 58.97 -4.74
N PRO A 370 -1.16 59.81 -3.68
CA PRO A 370 -0.03 60.62 -3.21
C PRO A 370 1.21 59.85 -2.74
N LEU A 371 1.13 58.53 -2.54
CA LEU A 371 2.30 57.69 -2.23
C LEU A 371 3.11 57.30 -3.48
N SER A 372 2.70 57.73 -4.68
CA SER A 372 3.37 57.48 -5.96
C SER A 372 4.67 58.30 -6.14
N SER A 373 5.62 58.09 -5.23
CA SER A 373 6.99 58.68 -5.26
C SER A 373 8.11 57.67 -4.96
N ALA A 374 7.79 56.40 -4.70
CA ALA A 374 8.77 55.33 -4.68
C ALA A 374 9.27 55.03 -6.12
N PRO A 375 10.56 54.67 -6.36
CA PRO A 375 11.16 54.73 -7.70
C PRO A 375 10.69 53.69 -8.74
N TYR A 376 9.67 52.89 -8.46
CA TYR A 376 9.27 51.74 -9.29
C TYR A 376 8.33 52.09 -10.46
N GLY A 377 8.26 53.36 -10.86
CA GLY A 377 7.66 53.79 -12.12
C GLY A 377 8.56 53.47 -13.33
N THR A 378 8.74 52.18 -13.65
CA THR A 378 9.58 51.73 -14.78
C THR A 378 8.82 50.87 -15.81
N PRO A 379 8.99 51.06 -17.13
CA PRO A 379 7.91 50.82 -18.10
C PRO A 379 7.90 49.41 -18.73
N GLN A 380 8.38 48.39 -18.02
CA GLN A 380 8.89 47.14 -18.63
C GLN A 380 7.96 45.92 -18.56
N TYR A 381 6.75 46.02 -18.02
CA TYR A 381 5.76 44.93 -18.00
C TYR A 381 4.98 44.74 -19.32
N ARG A 382 5.59 45.01 -20.48
CA ARG A 382 5.05 44.64 -21.80
C ARG A 382 5.47 43.23 -22.21
N ALA A 383 5.10 42.24 -21.40
CA ALA A 383 5.32 40.83 -21.68
C ALA A 383 4.30 40.32 -22.71
N ALA A 384 4.52 40.63 -23.99
CA ALA A 384 3.70 40.13 -25.08
C ALA A 384 3.76 38.59 -25.15
N THR A 385 2.61 37.95 -25.39
CA THR A 385 2.37 36.49 -25.37
C THR A 385 3.33 35.62 -26.22
N SER A 386 4.11 36.24 -27.11
CA SER A 386 5.24 35.67 -27.86
C SER A 386 6.04 34.55 -27.15
N VAL A 387 6.57 34.81 -25.94
CA VAL A 387 7.40 33.86 -25.17
C VAL A 387 6.63 32.57 -24.83
N PHE A 388 5.42 32.74 -24.30
CA PHE A 388 4.50 31.64 -23.99
C PHE A 388 4.15 30.81 -25.24
N VAL A 389 3.74 31.47 -26.34
CA VAL A 389 3.39 30.82 -27.61
C VAL A 389 4.57 29.99 -28.16
N HIS A 390 5.80 30.51 -28.05
CA HIS A 390 6.99 29.81 -28.49
C HIS A 390 7.35 28.60 -27.60
N ILE A 391 7.13 28.69 -26.27
CA ILE A 391 7.29 27.55 -25.35
C ILE A 391 6.23 26.48 -25.61
N VAL A 392 4.96 26.86 -25.85
CA VAL A 392 3.88 25.93 -26.20
C VAL A 392 4.23 25.13 -27.46
N ARG A 393 4.78 25.78 -28.50
CA ARG A 393 5.21 25.11 -29.74
C ARG A 393 6.29 24.03 -29.49
N TYR A 394 7.29 24.28 -28.64
CA TYR A 394 8.25 23.26 -28.23
C TYR A 394 7.56 22.05 -27.59
N ARG A 395 6.63 22.30 -26.65
CA ARG A 395 5.89 21.25 -25.95
C ARG A 395 5.00 20.42 -26.89
N LEU A 396 4.48 21.01 -27.98
CA LEU A 396 3.81 20.25 -29.03
C LEU A 396 4.75 19.34 -29.83
N ILE A 397 5.97 19.80 -30.16
CA ILE A 397 6.99 18.96 -30.81
C ILE A 397 7.37 17.77 -29.92
N CYS A 398 7.59 17.99 -28.62
CA CYS A 398 7.79 16.89 -27.65
C CYS A 398 6.64 15.87 -27.68
N GLY A 399 5.39 16.34 -27.73
CA GLY A 399 4.19 15.48 -27.81
C GLY A 399 4.15 14.63 -29.09
N LYS A 400 4.50 15.21 -30.24
CA LYS A 400 4.63 14.48 -31.52
C LYS A 400 5.66 13.36 -31.43
N ILE A 401 6.84 13.64 -30.86
CA ILE A 401 7.93 12.65 -30.69
C ILE A 401 7.46 11.46 -29.83
N ILE A 402 6.76 11.71 -28.73
CA ILE A 402 6.22 10.66 -27.85
C ILE A 402 5.21 9.77 -28.59
N ASN A 403 4.22 10.36 -29.26
CA ASN A 403 3.19 9.61 -29.97
C ASN A 403 3.76 8.83 -31.17
N ALA A 404 4.79 9.35 -31.84
CA ALA A 404 5.46 8.71 -32.98
C ALA A 404 6.37 7.53 -32.59
N LEU A 405 7.19 7.67 -31.54
CA LEU A 405 8.32 6.75 -31.29
C LEU A 405 8.15 5.87 -30.04
N HIS A 406 7.26 6.22 -29.10
CA HIS A 406 7.14 5.52 -27.81
C HIS A 406 5.77 4.83 -27.60
N ARG A 407 4.83 4.91 -28.54
CA ARG A 407 3.48 4.32 -28.42
C ARG A 407 3.38 2.93 -29.05
N SER A 408 3.07 1.92 -28.24
CA SER A 408 2.91 0.52 -28.69
C SER A 408 1.72 0.35 -29.63
N THR A 409 1.98 -0.05 -30.88
CA THR A 409 0.98 -0.13 -31.96
C THR A 409 0.81 -1.56 -32.46
N LYS A 410 -0.14 -2.31 -31.89
CA LYS A 410 -0.46 -3.69 -32.33
C LYS A 410 -1.11 -3.78 -33.72
N HIS A 411 -1.64 -2.68 -34.25
CA HIS A 411 -2.14 -2.57 -35.61
C HIS A 411 -1.95 -1.15 -36.15
N VAL A 412 -0.95 -0.95 -37.02
CA VAL A 412 -0.96 0.11 -38.04
C VAL A 412 -0.58 -0.54 -39.36
N SER A 413 -1.50 -0.54 -40.33
CA SER A 413 -1.14 -0.81 -41.73
C SER A 413 -0.36 0.38 -42.28
N PHE A 414 0.83 0.16 -42.85
CA PHE A 414 1.72 1.22 -43.35
C PHE A 414 0.99 2.25 -44.23
N ALA A 415 0.77 3.44 -43.68
CA ALA A 415 0.31 4.61 -44.41
C ALA A 415 1.50 5.35 -45.03
N SER A 416 2.12 4.71 -46.05
CA SER A 416 3.06 5.29 -47.03
C SER A 416 4.35 6.02 -46.56
N ILE A 417 4.56 6.28 -45.27
CA ILE A 417 5.70 7.05 -44.73
C ILE A 417 6.63 6.12 -43.94
N SER A 418 7.94 6.23 -44.14
CA SER A 418 8.95 5.51 -43.36
C SER A 418 9.25 6.20 -42.02
N TYR A 419 9.71 5.42 -41.03
CA TYR A 419 10.12 5.95 -39.72
C TYR A 419 11.30 6.93 -39.83
N GLU A 420 12.15 6.80 -40.85
CA GLU A 420 13.28 7.72 -41.07
C GLU A 420 12.80 9.08 -41.60
N GLU A 421 11.90 9.10 -42.59
CA GLU A 421 11.26 10.35 -43.06
C GLU A 421 10.51 11.06 -41.93
N MET A 422 9.80 10.32 -41.08
CA MET A 422 9.11 10.86 -39.90
C MET A 422 10.10 11.46 -38.88
N ARG A 423 11.20 10.77 -38.58
CA ARG A 423 12.25 11.28 -37.67
C ARG A 423 12.90 12.54 -38.25
N THR A 424 13.22 12.55 -39.54
CA THR A 424 13.83 13.72 -40.23
C THR A 424 12.87 14.91 -40.28
N ALA A 425 11.57 14.70 -40.47
CA ALA A 425 10.58 15.76 -40.42
C ALA A 425 10.49 16.41 -39.03
N LEU A 426 10.50 15.61 -37.95
CA LEU A 426 10.50 16.12 -36.57
C LEU A 426 11.81 16.83 -36.19
N ALA A 427 12.96 16.35 -36.67
CA ALA A 427 14.25 17.02 -36.50
C ALA A 427 14.24 18.42 -37.16
N ARG A 428 13.67 18.52 -38.37
CA ARG A 428 13.52 19.81 -39.06
C ARG A 428 12.55 20.75 -38.33
N GLU A 429 11.40 20.25 -37.85
CA GLU A 429 10.44 21.07 -37.09
C GLU A 429 11.07 21.63 -35.80
N LEU A 430 11.88 20.83 -35.11
CA LEU A 430 12.63 21.25 -33.91
C LEU A 430 13.74 22.26 -34.23
N GLN A 431 14.41 22.12 -35.37
CA GLN A 431 15.41 23.09 -35.86
C GLN A 431 14.77 24.43 -36.23
N GLU A 432 13.64 24.40 -36.96
CA GLU A 432 12.90 25.59 -37.38
C GLU A 432 12.41 26.36 -36.14
N TRP A 433 11.79 25.65 -35.18
CA TRP A 433 11.44 26.21 -33.87
C TRP A 433 12.63 26.90 -33.17
N HIS A 434 13.79 26.23 -33.06
CA HIS A 434 14.96 26.82 -32.40
C HIS A 434 15.49 28.07 -33.14
N THR A 435 15.43 28.10 -34.47
CA THR A 435 15.84 29.31 -35.24
C THR A 435 14.91 30.50 -35.05
N GLU A 436 13.63 30.28 -34.73
CA GLU A 436 12.68 31.36 -34.46
C GLU A 436 12.87 32.07 -33.11
N THR A 437 13.72 31.53 -32.21
CA THR A 437 14.08 32.17 -30.93
C THR A 437 14.63 33.60 -31.13
N ALA A 438 15.28 33.87 -32.26
CA ALA A 438 15.78 35.19 -32.65
C ALA A 438 14.68 36.26 -32.80
N ASN A 439 13.40 35.86 -32.88
CA ASN A 439 12.26 36.78 -32.93
C ASN A 439 11.69 37.11 -31.54
N LEU A 440 12.21 36.51 -30.46
CA LEU A 440 11.77 36.75 -29.08
C LEU A 440 12.57 37.90 -28.42
N PRO A 441 11.98 38.62 -27.44
CA PRO A 441 12.66 39.67 -26.69
C PRO A 441 13.58 39.06 -25.60
N LEU A 442 14.62 38.34 -26.02
CA LEU A 442 15.59 37.68 -25.14
C LEU A 442 16.74 38.63 -24.74
N VAL A 443 17.30 38.37 -23.56
CA VAL A 443 18.48 39.06 -23.01
C VAL A 443 19.72 38.25 -23.35
N LYS A 444 20.75 38.92 -23.88
CA LYS A 444 22.04 38.30 -24.23
C LYS A 444 23.04 38.38 -23.08
N SER A 445 23.93 37.39 -23.00
CA SER A 445 24.88 37.14 -21.90
C SER A 445 25.71 38.36 -21.46
N ASP A 446 26.02 39.27 -22.38
CA ASP A 446 27.08 40.27 -22.21
C ASP A 446 26.63 41.56 -21.51
N ALA A 447 25.41 41.57 -20.94
CA ALA A 447 24.79 42.74 -20.30
C ALA A 447 25.36 43.01 -18.88
N THR A 448 26.50 43.71 -18.82
CA THR A 448 27.21 44.05 -17.56
C THR A 448 26.49 45.12 -16.71
N ALA A 449 25.31 44.82 -16.16
CA ALA A 449 24.54 45.73 -15.31
C ALA A 449 23.92 45.02 -14.11
N ALA A 450 24.37 45.36 -12.90
CA ALA A 450 23.79 44.83 -11.67
C ALA A 450 22.43 45.47 -11.36
N SER A 451 21.37 44.69 -11.47
CA SER A 451 20.06 44.96 -10.84
C SER A 451 19.45 43.65 -10.35
N PRO A 452 18.93 43.56 -9.11
CA PRO A 452 18.29 42.34 -8.61
C PRO A 452 17.00 41.91 -9.35
N ALA A 453 16.54 42.70 -10.33
CA ALA A 453 15.26 42.50 -11.03
C ALA A 453 15.40 41.92 -12.46
N SER A 454 16.56 41.41 -12.87
CA SER A 454 16.80 40.84 -14.21
C SER A 454 17.28 39.38 -14.17
N GLY A 455 16.53 38.39 -14.67
CA GLY A 455 15.18 38.51 -15.25
C GLY A 455 14.62 37.26 -15.94
N SER A 456 14.49 36.14 -15.23
CA SER A 456 13.93 34.83 -15.68
C SER A 456 14.72 34.08 -16.77
N SER A 457 14.85 32.76 -16.57
CA SER A 457 15.39 31.82 -17.56
C SER A 457 14.59 31.77 -18.86
N PHE A 458 13.29 32.11 -18.84
CA PHE A 458 12.46 32.19 -20.06
C PHE A 458 12.80 33.40 -20.94
N ARG A 459 13.75 34.26 -20.53
CA ARG A 459 14.29 35.37 -21.33
C ARG A 459 15.77 35.17 -21.71
N CYS A 460 16.34 33.98 -21.49
CA CYS A 460 17.74 33.64 -21.71
C CYS A 460 17.89 32.76 -22.97
N GLU A 461 18.79 33.12 -23.89
CA GLU A 461 18.99 32.44 -25.18
C GLU A 461 19.48 30.99 -24.99
N GLU A 462 20.32 30.78 -23.97
CA GLU A 462 20.91 29.50 -23.58
C GLU A 462 19.86 28.47 -23.11
N TRP A 463 18.75 28.92 -22.51
CA TRP A 463 17.66 28.04 -22.08
C TRP A 463 16.95 27.37 -23.26
N TYR A 464 16.71 28.12 -24.35
CA TYR A 464 16.13 27.57 -25.57
C TYR A 464 17.09 26.61 -26.30
N ARG A 465 18.39 26.89 -26.28
CA ARG A 465 19.42 25.98 -26.81
C ARG A 465 19.49 24.66 -26.05
N LEU A 466 19.37 24.70 -24.71
CA LEU A 466 19.27 23.48 -23.90
C LEU A 466 18.04 22.64 -24.27
N LEU A 467 16.87 23.29 -24.43
CA LEU A 467 15.64 22.60 -24.87
C LEU A 467 15.78 21.95 -26.25
N TYR A 468 16.42 22.62 -27.22
CA TYR A 468 16.70 22.05 -28.54
C TYR A 468 17.49 20.73 -28.45
N HIS A 469 18.61 20.72 -27.71
CA HIS A 469 19.43 19.51 -27.55
C HIS A 469 18.68 18.40 -26.79
N ASN A 470 17.85 18.74 -25.80
CA ASN A 470 17.00 17.78 -25.10
C ASN A 470 15.97 17.13 -26.04
N GLY A 471 15.36 17.91 -26.94
CA GLY A 471 14.46 17.40 -27.98
C GLY A 471 15.16 16.48 -28.99
N MET A 472 16.41 16.79 -29.37
CA MET A 472 17.23 15.93 -30.22
C MET A 472 17.57 14.59 -29.54
N LEU A 473 17.93 14.61 -28.25
CA LEU A 473 18.16 13.39 -27.46
C LEU A 473 16.91 12.50 -27.39
N MET A 474 15.72 13.09 -27.20
CA MET A 474 14.44 12.36 -27.24
C MET A 474 14.17 11.68 -28.59
N LEU A 475 14.59 12.31 -29.69
CA LEU A 475 14.26 11.91 -31.07
C LEU A 475 15.17 10.80 -31.63
N PHE A 476 16.42 10.72 -31.18
CA PHE A 476 17.41 9.78 -31.72
C PHE A 476 17.76 8.60 -30.81
N ARG A 477 17.44 8.65 -29.51
CA ARG A 477 17.65 7.54 -28.56
C ARG A 477 16.88 6.26 -28.96
N PRO A 478 17.30 5.06 -28.50
CA PRO A 478 16.57 3.81 -28.74
C PRO A 478 15.11 3.87 -28.31
N SER A 479 14.21 3.22 -29.06
CA SER A 479 12.78 3.16 -28.75
C SER A 479 12.17 1.82 -29.18
N PRO A 480 10.96 1.45 -28.72
CA PRO A 480 10.28 0.22 -29.12
C PRO A 480 9.98 0.09 -30.63
N CYS A 481 10.05 1.20 -31.38
CA CYS A 481 9.91 1.22 -32.83
C CYS A 481 11.27 1.28 -33.56
N LEU A 482 12.38 1.41 -32.82
CA LEU A 482 13.71 1.79 -33.30
C LEU A 482 14.82 0.98 -32.60
N ASN A 483 14.77 -0.35 -32.73
CA ASN A 483 15.76 -1.25 -32.13
C ASN A 483 17.17 -1.10 -32.74
N ASP A 484 17.27 -0.65 -34.01
CA ASP A 484 18.52 -0.58 -34.77
C ASP A 484 19.37 0.67 -34.46
N ALA A 485 18.96 1.49 -33.49
CA ALA A 485 19.65 2.73 -33.12
C ALA A 485 21.10 2.50 -32.63
N SER A 486 21.42 1.31 -32.12
CA SER A 486 22.78 0.88 -31.75
C SER A 486 23.70 0.59 -32.95
N VAL A 487 23.16 0.53 -34.16
CA VAL A 487 23.88 0.17 -35.40
C VAL A 487 23.94 1.33 -36.41
N ASN A 488 23.18 2.41 -36.17
CA ASN A 488 23.13 3.58 -37.05
C ASN A 488 24.05 4.69 -36.54
N SER A 489 25.19 4.88 -37.20
CA SER A 489 26.21 5.88 -36.83
C SER A 489 25.70 7.33 -36.81
N VAL A 490 24.75 7.68 -37.68
CA VAL A 490 24.15 9.03 -37.72
C VAL A 490 23.26 9.27 -36.50
N ALA A 491 22.55 8.25 -36.01
CA ALA A 491 21.79 8.34 -34.77
C ALA A 491 22.72 8.52 -33.55
N LEU A 492 23.79 7.70 -33.47
CA LEU A 492 24.79 7.78 -32.40
C LEU A 492 25.50 9.15 -32.36
N GLN A 493 25.84 9.72 -33.52
CA GLN A 493 26.46 11.04 -33.59
C GLN A 493 25.52 12.16 -33.09
N ASN A 494 24.23 12.14 -33.50
CA ASN A 494 23.25 13.12 -33.04
C ASN A 494 23.00 13.04 -31.52
N ILE A 495 23.04 11.83 -30.94
CA ILE A 495 23.01 11.62 -29.48
C ILE A 495 24.26 12.23 -28.84
N PHE A 496 25.46 11.90 -29.34
CA PHE A 496 26.73 12.36 -28.78
C PHE A 496 26.87 13.89 -28.79
N ASP A 497 26.63 14.55 -29.92
CA ASP A 497 26.72 16.00 -30.01
C ASP A 497 25.69 16.68 -29.09
N SER A 498 24.44 16.21 -29.09
CA SER A 498 23.40 16.80 -28.24
C SER A 498 23.66 16.59 -26.74
N ALA A 499 24.20 15.42 -26.35
CA ALA A 499 24.62 15.16 -24.97
C ALA A 499 25.80 16.05 -24.56
N ARG A 500 26.80 16.25 -25.43
CA ARG A 500 27.93 17.15 -25.16
C ARG A 500 27.45 18.58 -24.91
N GLU A 501 26.64 19.14 -25.80
CA GLU A 501 26.16 20.52 -25.67
C GLU A 501 25.28 20.70 -24.42
N ALA A 502 24.38 19.74 -24.13
CA ALA A 502 23.54 19.77 -22.93
C ALA A 502 24.34 19.69 -21.61
N ILE A 503 25.49 19.01 -21.60
CA ILE A 503 26.39 18.94 -20.43
C ILE A 503 27.24 20.21 -20.28
N VAL A 504 27.64 20.86 -21.38
CA VAL A 504 28.55 22.03 -21.35
C VAL A 504 27.80 23.32 -20.97
N LEU A 505 26.58 23.54 -21.47
CA LEU A 505 25.84 24.79 -21.26
C LEU A 505 25.66 25.20 -19.77
N PRO A 506 25.30 24.30 -18.83
CA PRO A 506 25.09 24.65 -17.42
C PRO A 506 26.36 25.15 -16.69
N PHE A 507 27.56 24.73 -17.11
CA PHE A 507 28.81 25.14 -16.47
C PHE A 507 29.16 26.61 -16.74
N ASN A 508 28.85 27.12 -17.94
CA ASN A 508 29.07 28.52 -18.27
C ASN A 508 28.07 29.44 -17.54
N TYR A 509 26.84 28.97 -17.32
CA TYR A 509 25.79 29.73 -16.64
C TYR A 509 26.15 30.11 -15.19
N LYS A 510 26.86 29.22 -14.45
CA LYS A 510 27.31 29.50 -13.07
C LYS A 510 28.40 30.59 -12.96
N LEU A 511 29.09 30.96 -14.04
CA LEU A 511 30.16 31.96 -14.00
C LEU A 511 29.68 33.42 -13.98
N LEU A 512 28.35 33.66 -14.08
CA LEU A 512 27.78 34.99 -14.28
C LEU A 512 27.16 35.65 -13.02
N ASN A 513 26.96 34.91 -11.93
CA ASN A 513 26.33 35.43 -10.70
C ASN A 513 27.37 35.73 -9.58
N PRO A 514 27.63 37.00 -9.19
CA PRO A 514 28.74 37.32 -8.28
C PRO A 514 28.49 37.14 -6.77
N GLY A 515 27.28 36.76 -6.34
CA GLY A 515 26.83 36.92 -4.94
C GLY A 515 27.33 35.87 -3.93
N GLU A 516 27.77 34.69 -4.37
CA GLU A 516 28.06 33.53 -3.51
C GLU A 516 29.56 33.41 -3.19
N ARG A 517 30.14 34.33 -2.40
CA ARG A 517 31.61 34.38 -2.20
C ARG A 517 32.18 33.85 -0.89
N ASP A 518 31.41 33.73 0.20
CA ASP A 518 31.99 33.61 1.55
C ASP A 518 31.66 32.33 2.35
N CYS A 519 30.93 31.34 1.79
CA CYS A 519 30.45 30.18 2.57
C CYS A 519 31.09 28.81 2.25
N ILE A 520 31.83 28.62 1.15
CA ILE A 520 32.45 27.32 0.77
C ILE A 520 33.93 27.53 0.42
N ARG A 521 34.81 26.63 0.90
CA ARG A 521 36.26 26.70 0.58
C ARG A 521 36.56 26.10 -0.81
N PRO A 522 37.46 26.71 -1.61
CA PRO A 522 37.75 26.23 -2.96
C PRO A 522 38.53 24.91 -2.96
N LEU A 523 38.01 23.91 -3.67
CA LEU A 523 38.74 22.68 -4.02
C LEU A 523 39.81 22.97 -5.11
N PRO A 524 41.00 22.32 -5.08
CA PRO A 524 42.09 22.70 -5.98
C PRO A 524 41.88 22.35 -7.46
N LEU A 525 42.34 23.25 -8.33
CA LEU A 525 42.32 23.15 -9.82
C LEU A 525 42.98 21.89 -10.41
N THR A 526 43.72 21.10 -9.63
CA THR A 526 44.49 19.93 -10.09
C THR A 526 43.66 18.66 -10.31
N LYS A 527 42.39 18.61 -9.88
CA LYS A 527 41.51 17.44 -10.11
C LYS A 527 40.85 17.43 -11.49
N SER A 528 40.56 18.60 -12.09
CA SER A 528 39.75 18.71 -13.32
C SER A 528 40.40 18.07 -14.55
N SER A 529 41.72 18.23 -14.73
CA SER A 529 42.48 17.61 -15.83
C SER A 529 42.43 16.08 -15.79
N THR A 530 42.41 15.49 -14.59
CA THR A 530 42.49 14.05 -14.38
C THR A 530 41.19 13.32 -14.77
N ILE A 531 40.04 14.00 -14.69
CA ILE A 531 38.74 13.45 -15.11
C ILE A 531 38.59 13.55 -16.63
N LEU A 532 38.85 14.72 -17.22
CA LEU A 532 38.83 14.92 -18.68
C LEU A 532 39.76 13.95 -19.40
N ALA A 533 41.00 13.80 -18.92
CA ALA A 533 41.98 12.86 -19.47
C ALA A 533 41.65 11.37 -19.21
N ARG A 534 40.54 11.05 -18.52
CA ARG A 534 40.06 9.67 -18.30
C ARG A 534 38.84 9.36 -19.18
N VAL A 535 37.96 10.34 -19.40
CA VAL A 535 36.88 10.26 -20.40
C VAL A 535 37.45 10.18 -21.81
N GLN A 536 38.43 11.01 -22.16
CA GLN A 536 39.08 10.98 -23.48
C GLN A 536 39.67 9.60 -23.80
N ARG A 537 40.43 9.00 -22.87
CA ARG A 537 41.05 7.68 -23.06
C ARG A 537 40.06 6.51 -23.15
N LEU A 538 38.84 6.67 -22.63
CA LEU A 538 37.76 5.69 -22.84
C LEU A 538 37.13 5.88 -24.23
N SER A 539 36.99 7.12 -24.70
CA SER A 539 36.55 7.41 -26.07
C SER A 539 37.53 6.84 -27.11
N ASP A 540 38.83 7.09 -26.95
CA ASP A 540 39.85 6.67 -27.90
C ASP A 540 39.92 5.13 -28.02
N ALA A 541 39.70 4.40 -26.92
CA ALA A 541 39.64 2.93 -26.91
C ALA A 541 38.41 2.37 -27.63
N VAL A 542 37.22 2.88 -27.33
CA VAL A 542 35.96 2.40 -27.96
C VAL A 542 35.94 2.68 -29.47
N VAL A 543 36.54 3.79 -29.92
CA VAL A 543 36.69 4.07 -31.35
C VAL A 543 37.71 3.14 -32.02
N ALA A 544 38.79 2.75 -31.34
CA ALA A 544 39.78 1.81 -31.87
C ALA A 544 39.20 0.40 -32.08
N ASP A 545 38.53 -0.16 -31.06
CA ASP A 545 37.95 -1.51 -31.11
C ASP A 545 36.93 -1.67 -32.26
N VAL A 546 36.12 -0.63 -32.51
CA VAL A 546 35.13 -0.60 -33.61
C VAL A 546 35.80 -0.49 -34.99
N VAL A 547 36.98 0.11 -35.09
CA VAL A 547 37.73 0.21 -36.35
C VAL A 547 38.43 -1.12 -36.69
N GLU A 548 39.11 -1.77 -35.73
CA GLU A 548 39.78 -3.05 -36.00
C GLU A 548 38.79 -4.15 -36.43
N ALA A 549 37.60 -4.18 -35.83
CA ALA A 549 36.51 -5.12 -36.15
C ALA A 549 36.00 -5.04 -37.61
N SER A 550 36.43 -4.05 -38.40
CA SER A 550 36.03 -3.86 -39.80
C SER A 550 37.02 -4.40 -40.85
N THR A 551 38.12 -5.06 -40.44
CA THR A 551 39.15 -5.59 -41.37
C THR A 551 39.21 -7.13 -41.41
N PRO A 552 39.27 -7.78 -42.59
CA PRO A 552 39.22 -9.24 -42.69
C PRO A 552 40.62 -9.90 -42.77
N SER A 553 41.01 -10.68 -41.77
CA SER A 553 42.18 -11.58 -41.87
C SER A 553 42.04 -12.90 -41.09
N ASN A 554 43.00 -13.79 -41.23
CA ASN A 554 42.84 -15.25 -41.16
C ASN A 554 43.22 -15.89 -39.79
N HIS A 555 42.60 -17.04 -39.49
CA HIS A 555 43.02 -18.11 -38.55
C HIS A 555 42.93 -17.91 -37.01
N GLY A 556 42.14 -18.78 -36.35
CA GLY A 556 42.67 -19.71 -35.33
C GLY A 556 42.63 -19.37 -33.81
N MET A 557 41.51 -19.71 -33.14
CA MET A 557 41.37 -20.05 -31.69
C MET A 557 42.00 -19.15 -30.59
N GLY A 558 41.18 -18.55 -29.69
CA GLY A 558 41.70 -18.00 -28.41
C GLY A 558 40.71 -17.25 -27.50
N VAL A 559 40.07 -17.96 -26.58
CA VAL A 559 39.12 -17.53 -25.52
C VAL A 559 39.48 -16.25 -24.72
N ALA A 560 38.51 -15.35 -24.48
CA ALA A 560 38.38 -14.51 -23.26
C ALA A 560 36.94 -13.93 -23.12
N ALA A 561 36.60 -13.36 -21.95
CA ALA A 561 35.25 -12.85 -21.61
C ALA A 561 35.19 -11.32 -21.42
N ALA A 562 33.99 -10.73 -21.51
CA ALA A 562 33.71 -9.30 -21.32
C ALA A 562 32.50 -9.05 -20.38
N VAL A 563 32.45 -7.87 -19.76
CA VAL A 563 31.52 -7.52 -18.66
C VAL A 563 30.37 -6.60 -19.16
N PRO A 564 29.10 -6.83 -18.77
CA PRO A 564 28.00 -5.94 -19.10
C PRO A 564 27.87 -4.78 -18.09
N PHE A 565 28.00 -3.53 -18.53
CA PHE A 565 27.76 -2.34 -17.68
C PHE A 565 27.28 -1.09 -18.47
N SER A 566 26.70 -1.28 -19.66
CA SER A 566 26.48 -0.20 -20.64
C SER A 566 25.01 0.08 -21.02
N ALA A 567 24.04 -0.51 -20.29
CA ALA A 567 22.61 -0.42 -20.65
C ALA A 567 21.89 0.78 -20.01
N ASP A 568 22.16 1.08 -18.74
CA ASP A 568 21.28 1.94 -17.93
C ASP A 568 21.43 3.45 -18.23
N LEU A 569 22.61 3.88 -18.69
CA LEU A 569 22.90 5.27 -19.05
C LEU A 569 22.12 5.79 -20.27
N ALA A 570 21.57 4.92 -21.11
CA ALA A 570 20.92 5.31 -22.37
C ALA A 570 19.46 5.78 -22.24
N ASN A 571 18.83 5.59 -21.07
CA ASN A 571 17.37 5.76 -20.91
C ASN A 571 16.93 7.02 -20.15
N MET A 572 17.84 7.71 -19.44
CA MET A 572 17.50 8.90 -18.66
C MET A 572 17.14 10.09 -19.57
N THR A 573 16.08 10.84 -19.24
CA THR A 573 15.83 12.16 -19.84
C THR A 573 16.74 13.20 -19.20
N VAL A 574 16.95 14.36 -19.82
CA VAL A 574 17.86 15.37 -19.26
C VAL A 574 17.32 16.00 -17.97
N ASP A 575 16.00 16.07 -17.77
CA ASP A 575 15.45 16.47 -16.45
C ASP A 575 15.78 15.42 -15.37
N THR A 576 15.73 14.11 -15.69
CA THR A 576 16.23 13.05 -14.80
C THR A 576 17.74 13.17 -14.60
N LEU A 577 18.52 13.44 -15.64
CA LEU A 577 19.98 13.54 -15.59
C LEU A 577 20.44 14.75 -14.76
N VAL A 578 19.74 15.88 -14.86
CA VAL A 578 19.99 17.09 -14.05
C VAL A 578 19.63 16.83 -12.59
N MET A 579 18.51 16.17 -12.29
CA MET A 579 18.22 15.73 -10.90
C MET A 579 19.32 14.78 -10.38
N TYR A 580 19.71 13.77 -11.15
CA TYR A 580 20.76 12.80 -10.78
C TYR A 580 22.13 13.45 -10.54
N LEU A 581 22.45 14.52 -11.29
CA LEU A 581 23.70 15.28 -11.15
C LEU A 581 23.64 16.38 -10.06
N LEU A 582 22.44 16.83 -9.68
CA LEU A 582 22.24 17.69 -8.50
C LEU A 582 22.35 16.86 -7.21
N ASP A 583 21.72 15.69 -7.16
CA ASP A 583 21.87 14.72 -6.06
C ASP A 583 23.35 14.30 -5.90
N ALA A 584 24.04 13.99 -7.01
CA ALA A 584 25.47 13.67 -7.00
C ALA A 584 26.39 14.85 -6.61
N GLY A 585 25.87 16.09 -6.57
CA GLY A 585 26.60 17.27 -6.11
C GLY A 585 26.45 17.54 -4.61
N SER A 586 25.33 17.14 -3.99
CA SER A 586 25.00 17.47 -2.60
C SER A 586 25.53 16.48 -1.55
N ALA A 587 26.32 15.50 -1.96
CA ALA A 587 27.05 14.56 -1.09
C ALA A 587 28.58 14.78 -1.12
N ALA A 588 29.02 16.04 -1.36
CA ALA A 588 30.43 16.41 -1.48
C ALA A 588 30.86 17.62 -0.62
N GLU A 589 29.98 18.16 0.22
CA GLU A 589 30.39 18.75 1.51
C GLU A 589 29.80 17.95 2.68
N THR A 590 30.41 18.11 3.84
CA THR A 590 29.94 17.60 5.13
C THR A 590 28.59 18.27 5.48
N GLU A 591 27.72 17.67 6.30
CA GLU A 591 27.99 16.73 7.40
C GLU A 591 27.78 15.23 7.08
N ASN A 592 28.03 14.80 5.83
CA ASN A 592 28.34 13.39 5.52
C ASN A 592 27.23 12.41 5.94
N HIS A 593 25.97 12.78 5.72
CA HIS A 593 24.82 11.98 6.14
C HIS A 593 24.38 10.93 5.10
N GLN A 594 24.05 9.76 5.62
CA GLN A 594 23.85 8.52 4.88
C GLN A 594 22.41 8.40 4.36
N PRO A 595 22.13 7.50 3.38
CA PRO A 595 20.75 7.08 3.11
C PRO A 595 20.07 6.61 4.40
N VAL A 596 18.82 7.04 4.62
CA VAL A 596 18.01 6.60 5.77
C VAL A 596 17.93 5.06 5.74
N PRO A 597 18.45 4.35 6.75
CA PRO A 597 18.55 2.90 6.70
C PRO A 597 17.16 2.26 6.89
N PRO A 598 17.01 0.96 6.57
CA PRO A 598 15.84 0.20 6.99
C PRO A 598 15.64 0.27 8.50
N ILE A 599 14.40 0.51 8.95
CA ILE A 599 14.09 0.41 10.38
C ILE A 599 14.28 -1.05 10.82
N ARG A 600 15.01 -1.26 11.91
CA ARG A 600 15.20 -2.58 12.52
C ARG A 600 14.25 -2.68 13.71
N ILE A 601 13.22 -3.51 13.59
CA ILE A 601 12.16 -3.71 14.59
C ILE A 601 12.30 -5.11 15.18
N GLY A 602 12.49 -5.20 16.49
CA GLY A 602 12.61 -6.48 17.20
C GLY A 602 11.33 -6.84 17.94
N ASN A 603 10.80 -8.05 17.72
CA ASN A 603 9.73 -8.60 18.56
C ASN A 603 10.32 -9.19 19.84
N VAL A 604 9.64 -9.03 20.99
CA VAL A 604 10.09 -9.55 22.31
C VAL A 604 9.01 -10.36 23.05
N SER A 605 7.90 -10.66 22.39
CA SER A 605 6.79 -11.45 22.93
C SER A 605 5.87 -11.92 21.81
N GLY A 606 5.52 -13.20 21.83
CA GLY A 606 4.52 -13.81 20.96
C GLY A 606 3.25 -14.32 21.69
N ALA A 607 3.16 -14.15 23.01
CA ALA A 607 2.00 -14.50 23.83
C ALA A 607 2.09 -13.87 25.24
N THR A 608 1.00 -13.89 26.00
CA THR A 608 1.08 -13.64 27.45
C THR A 608 2.04 -14.64 28.13
N GLY A 609 2.84 -14.16 29.08
CA GLY A 609 3.80 -15.00 29.81
C GLY A 609 4.94 -15.60 28.96
N ASP A 610 5.21 -15.06 27.77
CA ASP A 610 6.39 -15.40 26.97
C ASP A 610 7.70 -14.97 27.68
N HIS A 611 8.85 -15.40 27.14
CA HIS A 611 10.15 -15.42 27.79
C HIS A 611 10.51 -14.10 28.53
N PRO A 612 10.65 -14.12 29.87
CA PRO A 612 10.65 -12.91 30.69
C PRO A 612 11.85 -11.99 30.47
N HIS A 613 12.96 -12.49 29.92
CA HIS A 613 14.16 -11.69 29.61
C HIS A 613 14.31 -11.37 28.11
N ALA A 614 13.27 -11.57 27.29
CA ALA A 614 13.34 -11.34 25.85
C ALA A 614 13.61 -9.87 25.49
N MET A 615 12.96 -8.92 26.18
CA MET A 615 13.20 -7.49 25.97
C MET A 615 14.65 -7.11 26.30
N SER A 616 15.14 -7.51 27.48
CA SER A 616 16.54 -7.36 27.91
C SER A 616 17.55 -7.93 26.89
N ARG A 617 17.32 -9.15 26.39
CA ARG A 617 18.14 -9.79 25.33
C ARG A 617 18.12 -8.99 24.01
N MET A 618 16.96 -8.49 23.60
CA MET A 618 16.78 -7.69 22.38
C MET A 618 17.44 -6.30 22.50
N VAL A 619 17.29 -5.63 23.64
CA VAL A 619 17.96 -4.36 23.93
C VAL A 619 19.49 -4.53 23.94
N ARG A 620 20.00 -5.62 24.53
CA ARG A 620 21.44 -5.93 24.57
C ARG A 620 22.02 -6.27 23.19
N THR A 621 21.36 -7.10 22.39
CA THR A 621 21.96 -7.76 21.21
C THR A 621 21.20 -7.64 19.90
N GLY A 622 20.02 -7.00 19.89
CA GLY A 622 19.21 -6.83 18.70
C GLY A 622 19.70 -5.74 17.75
N ASN A 623 20.28 -4.65 18.29
CA ASN A 623 20.62 -3.43 17.52
C ASN A 623 19.41 -2.86 16.77
N VAL A 624 18.29 -2.67 17.49
CA VAL A 624 16.99 -2.28 16.95
C VAL A 624 16.67 -0.81 17.23
N ASN A 625 15.92 -0.18 16.32
CA ASN A 625 15.40 1.18 16.50
C ASN A 625 14.10 1.18 17.32
N ALA A 626 13.31 0.11 17.18
CA ALA A 626 12.05 -0.09 17.89
C ALA A 626 11.93 -1.52 18.42
N ILE A 627 11.27 -1.65 19.56
CA ILE A 627 10.85 -2.92 20.16
C ILE A 627 9.33 -3.00 20.12
N THR A 628 8.83 -4.15 19.67
CA THR A 628 7.42 -4.52 19.68
C THR A 628 7.23 -5.85 20.40
N GLY A 629 6.00 -6.16 20.77
CA GLY A 629 5.63 -7.48 21.26
C GLY A 629 4.12 -7.64 21.22
N ASP A 630 3.69 -8.90 21.23
CA ASP A 630 2.30 -9.29 21.36
C ASP A 630 2.08 -10.04 22.68
N TRP A 631 1.08 -9.62 23.43
CA TRP A 631 0.61 -10.28 24.65
C TRP A 631 -0.88 -10.66 24.58
N LEU A 632 -1.58 -10.40 23.46
CA LEU A 632 -3.05 -10.44 23.37
C LEU A 632 -3.60 -11.50 22.42
N SER A 633 -4.10 -12.59 22.99
CA SER A 633 -5.12 -13.43 22.33
C SER A 633 -6.55 -12.94 22.63
N GLU A 634 -7.54 -13.37 21.85
CA GLU A 634 -8.96 -13.21 22.20
C GLU A 634 -9.30 -13.77 23.59
N MET A 635 -8.63 -14.86 24.00
CA MET A 635 -8.78 -15.45 25.32
C MET A 635 -8.27 -14.51 26.44
N ASN A 636 -7.11 -13.87 26.25
CA ASN A 636 -6.54 -12.91 27.20
C ASN A 636 -7.52 -11.78 27.50
N ILE A 637 -8.07 -11.17 26.45
CA ILE A 637 -9.00 -10.04 26.56
C ILE A 637 -10.25 -10.45 27.34
N ALA A 638 -10.82 -11.61 27.04
CA ALA A 638 -12.01 -12.10 27.73
C ALA A 638 -11.76 -12.37 29.23
N TRP A 639 -10.56 -12.80 29.63
CA TRP A 639 -10.17 -12.93 31.03
C TRP A 639 -9.86 -11.59 31.71
N ASN A 640 -9.13 -10.70 31.05
CA ASN A 640 -8.83 -9.36 31.54
C ASN A 640 -10.10 -8.54 31.81
N ALA A 641 -11.17 -8.76 31.03
CA ALA A 641 -12.50 -8.21 31.31
C ALA A 641 -13.05 -8.65 32.67
N ILE A 642 -12.97 -9.95 32.98
CA ILE A 642 -13.39 -10.49 34.29
C ILE A 642 -12.52 -9.91 35.40
N THR A 643 -11.19 -9.87 35.24
CA THR A 643 -10.30 -9.34 36.28
C THR A 643 -10.57 -7.87 36.58
N LYS A 644 -10.78 -7.04 35.55
CA LYS A 644 -11.15 -5.61 35.67
C LYS A 644 -12.52 -5.41 36.32
N GLN A 645 -13.48 -6.31 36.09
CA GLN A 645 -14.86 -6.21 36.59
C GLN A 645 -15.08 -6.81 37.99
N GLU A 646 -14.41 -7.94 38.32
CA GLU A 646 -14.71 -8.75 39.50
C GLU A 646 -13.59 -8.77 40.56
N VAL A 647 -12.35 -8.37 40.21
CA VAL A 647 -11.19 -8.45 41.12
C VAL A 647 -10.70 -7.07 41.52
N ASP A 648 -10.27 -6.25 40.55
CA ASP A 648 -9.78 -4.89 40.79
C ASP A 648 -9.89 -4.06 39.49
N PRO A 649 -10.60 -2.90 39.49
CA PRO A 649 -10.66 -1.98 38.35
C PRO A 649 -9.31 -1.43 37.86
N ASN A 650 -8.22 -1.62 38.63
CA ASN A 650 -6.85 -1.25 38.28
C ASN A 650 -6.05 -2.41 37.63
N LEU A 651 -6.72 -3.52 37.29
CA LEU A 651 -6.15 -4.67 36.57
C LEU A 651 -6.82 -4.87 35.20
N GLY A 652 -6.37 -5.87 34.43
CA GLY A 652 -6.84 -6.13 33.06
C GLY A 652 -5.91 -5.60 31.97
N TYR A 653 -4.62 -5.45 32.29
CA TYR A 653 -3.48 -5.29 31.37
C TYR A 653 -2.47 -6.43 31.59
N GLU A 654 -1.56 -6.63 30.65
CA GLU A 654 -0.59 -7.73 30.65
C GLU A 654 0.68 -7.36 31.44
N ASN A 655 0.78 -7.83 32.70
CA ASN A 655 1.86 -7.43 33.62
C ASN A 655 3.27 -7.87 33.17
N GLY A 656 3.39 -8.92 32.36
CA GLY A 656 4.68 -9.40 31.85
C GLY A 656 5.43 -8.38 30.97
N PHE A 657 4.70 -7.49 30.29
CA PHE A 657 5.32 -6.34 29.59
C PHE A 657 5.94 -5.35 30.59
N PHE A 658 5.25 -5.07 31.70
CA PHE A 658 5.75 -4.15 32.72
C PHE A 658 7.01 -4.70 33.40
N GLU A 659 7.05 -6.02 33.66
CA GLU A 659 8.23 -6.71 34.21
C GLU A 659 9.41 -6.70 33.22
N GLN A 660 9.17 -7.01 31.95
CA GLN A 660 10.19 -6.89 30.89
C GLN A 660 10.75 -5.46 30.76
N LEU A 661 9.87 -4.46 30.87
CA LEU A 661 10.26 -3.05 30.77
C LEU A 661 11.07 -2.60 31.99
N ASP A 662 10.66 -2.94 33.21
CA ASP A 662 11.37 -2.59 34.45
C ASP A 662 12.79 -3.22 34.52
N GLU A 663 13.01 -4.37 33.88
CA GLU A 663 14.35 -4.97 33.77
C GLU A 663 15.33 -4.08 32.97
N CYS A 664 14.87 -3.43 31.89
CA CYS A 664 15.75 -2.82 30.89
C CYS A 664 15.41 -1.38 30.46
N LEU A 665 14.51 -0.69 31.18
CA LEU A 665 14.10 0.70 30.89
C LEU A 665 15.28 1.66 30.78
N ASP A 666 16.29 1.52 31.64
CA ASP A 666 17.48 2.38 31.63
C ASP A 666 18.28 2.25 30.32
N ASP A 667 18.47 1.03 29.81
CA ASP A 667 19.11 0.82 28.50
C ASP A 667 18.23 1.30 27.34
N ILE A 668 16.90 1.10 27.40
CA ILE A 668 15.95 1.61 26.40
C ILE A 668 15.98 3.15 26.33
N MET A 669 16.11 3.81 27.49
CA MET A 669 16.22 5.26 27.60
C MET A 669 17.58 5.76 27.08
N GLN A 670 18.68 5.12 27.47
CA GLN A 670 20.04 5.50 27.05
C GLN A 670 20.30 5.27 25.55
N ARG A 671 19.65 4.28 24.91
CA ARG A 671 19.87 3.91 23.50
C ARG A 671 18.89 4.55 22.51
N ASP A 672 18.02 5.45 22.98
CA ASP A 672 16.87 6.02 22.24
C ASP A 672 16.00 4.99 21.50
N ILE A 673 15.82 3.78 22.06
CA ILE A 673 14.93 2.76 21.47
C ILE A 673 13.47 3.19 21.67
N ARG A 674 12.60 3.08 20.66
CA ARG A 674 11.14 3.24 20.81
C ARG A 674 10.49 1.93 21.26
N VAL A 675 9.51 1.99 22.15
CA VAL A 675 8.73 0.81 22.58
C VAL A 675 7.27 0.98 22.16
N VAL A 676 6.71 -0.01 21.47
CA VAL A 676 5.29 -0.05 21.09
C VAL A 676 4.69 -1.38 21.52
N THR A 677 3.61 -1.36 22.29
CA THR A 677 3.01 -2.57 22.87
C THR A 677 1.49 -2.58 22.76
N ASN A 678 0.89 -3.78 22.69
CA ASN A 678 -0.54 -4.00 22.88
C ASN A 678 -0.89 -4.47 24.31
N ALA A 679 0.07 -4.50 25.23
CA ALA A 679 -0.08 -4.99 26.60
C ALA A 679 -1.11 -4.23 27.46
N GLY A 680 -1.66 -3.09 27.00
CA GLY A 680 -2.77 -2.42 27.68
C GLY A 680 -4.03 -3.28 27.78
N ALA A 681 -4.22 -4.22 26.85
CA ALA A 681 -5.35 -5.15 26.81
C ALA A 681 -6.72 -4.47 26.92
N LEU A 682 -7.33 -4.46 28.13
CA LEU A 682 -8.58 -3.77 28.44
C LEU A 682 -8.42 -2.68 29.50
N ASN A 683 -7.20 -2.42 29.96
CA ASN A 683 -6.91 -1.38 30.94
C ASN A 683 -5.61 -0.63 30.60
N THR A 684 -5.58 -0.14 29.37
CA THR A 684 -4.52 0.71 28.81
C THR A 684 -4.24 1.94 29.69
N ASP A 685 -5.27 2.50 30.33
CA ASP A 685 -5.15 3.58 31.30
C ASP A 685 -4.30 3.20 32.52
N ALA A 686 -4.62 2.10 33.21
CA ALA A 686 -3.89 1.69 34.40
C ALA A 686 -2.45 1.21 34.10
N LEU A 687 -2.20 0.58 32.95
CA LEU A 687 -0.83 0.25 32.53
C LEU A 687 -0.03 1.52 32.22
N TYR A 688 -0.63 2.47 31.50
CA TYR A 688 -0.02 3.75 31.19
C TYR A 688 0.37 4.53 32.46
N ASP A 689 -0.52 4.60 33.45
CA ASP A 689 -0.22 5.26 34.71
C ASP A 689 0.92 4.54 35.44
N LYS A 690 0.92 3.20 35.48
CA LYS A 690 2.05 2.38 35.99
C LYS A 690 3.38 2.69 35.31
N VAL A 691 3.39 2.84 33.99
CA VAL A 691 4.61 3.07 33.19
C VAL A 691 5.12 4.50 33.34
N ARG A 692 4.22 5.50 33.45
CA ARG A 692 4.60 6.88 33.80
C ARG A 692 5.23 6.92 35.19
N ASP A 693 4.55 6.34 36.18
CA ASP A 693 5.03 6.19 37.55
C ASP A 693 6.42 5.52 37.64
N LEU A 694 6.68 4.53 36.78
CA LEU A 694 7.97 3.86 36.68
C LEU A 694 9.05 4.79 36.09
N CYS A 695 8.74 5.49 35.00
CA CYS A 695 9.66 6.44 34.37
C CYS A 695 10.01 7.59 35.33
N GLU A 696 9.03 8.15 36.04
CA GLU A 696 9.25 9.14 37.11
C GLU A 696 10.21 8.61 38.19
N LYS A 697 9.98 7.40 38.71
CA LYS A 697 10.81 6.78 39.76
C LYS A 697 12.24 6.47 39.30
N ARG A 698 12.45 6.24 38.01
CA ARG A 698 13.77 5.98 37.38
C ARG A 698 14.47 7.26 36.90
N GLY A 699 13.85 8.44 37.03
CA GLY A 699 14.43 9.74 36.66
C GLY A 699 14.14 10.18 35.22
N TYR A 700 13.26 9.48 34.50
CA TYR A 700 12.83 9.80 33.14
C TYR A 700 11.43 10.45 33.10
N GLY A 701 11.11 11.31 34.07
CA GLY A 701 9.80 11.98 34.15
C GLY A 701 9.47 12.86 32.93
N ASP A 702 10.49 13.40 32.26
CA ASP A 702 10.37 14.17 31.01
C ASP A 702 10.13 13.30 29.76
N ALA A 703 10.20 11.97 29.88
CA ALA A 703 9.97 11.07 28.76
C ALA A 703 8.48 11.05 28.36
N ILE A 704 8.19 11.41 27.11
CA ILE A 704 6.83 11.39 26.60
C ILE A 704 6.36 9.92 26.49
N ILE A 705 5.21 9.63 27.10
CA ILE A 705 4.54 8.32 27.06
C ILE A 705 3.15 8.56 26.47
N ALA A 706 2.64 7.62 25.70
CA ALA A 706 1.31 7.70 25.09
C ALA A 706 0.49 6.43 25.33
N LYS A 707 -0.83 6.61 25.46
CA LYS A 707 -1.82 5.52 25.38
C LYS A 707 -2.72 5.68 24.17
N VAL A 708 -2.94 4.60 23.44
CA VAL A 708 -3.89 4.51 22.31
C VAL A 708 -5.15 3.80 22.79
N LEU A 709 -6.29 4.44 22.58
CA LEU A 709 -7.61 4.08 23.10
C LEU A 709 -8.64 4.05 21.96
N GLY A 710 -9.79 3.44 22.23
CA GLY A 710 -10.93 3.33 21.30
C GLY A 710 -11.26 1.88 20.93
N ASP A 711 -10.35 0.95 21.24
CA ASP A 711 -10.53 -0.49 21.10
C ASP A 711 -11.63 -1.05 22.02
N ASP A 712 -11.76 -0.59 23.27
CA ASP A 712 -12.87 -0.98 24.15
C ASP A 712 -14.19 -0.34 23.67
N VAL A 713 -14.94 -1.09 22.87
CA VAL A 713 -16.25 -0.71 22.32
C VAL A 713 -17.42 -1.36 23.08
N SER A 714 -17.15 -1.89 24.28
CA SER A 714 -18.13 -2.57 25.15
C SER A 714 -19.43 -1.76 25.31
N ASP A 715 -19.29 -0.47 25.62
CA ASP A 715 -20.40 0.45 25.84
C ASP A 715 -21.34 0.56 24.63
N VAL A 716 -20.79 0.69 23.42
CA VAL A 716 -21.53 0.91 22.17
C VAL A 716 -22.26 -0.37 21.74
N VAL A 717 -21.62 -1.53 21.94
CA VAL A 717 -22.21 -2.84 21.64
C VAL A 717 -23.31 -3.20 22.66
N MET A 718 -23.09 -2.96 23.95
CA MET A 718 -24.06 -3.34 25.01
C MET A 718 -25.31 -2.47 25.04
N LYS A 719 -25.21 -1.19 24.65
CA LYS A 719 -26.38 -0.29 24.50
C LYS A 719 -27.23 -0.63 23.27
N GLY A 720 -26.67 -1.38 22.31
CA GLY A 720 -27.31 -1.66 21.03
C GLY A 720 -27.24 -0.51 20.02
N ASP A 721 -26.41 0.50 20.30
CA ASP A 721 -26.23 1.69 19.44
C ASP A 721 -25.69 1.30 18.05
N VAL A 722 -24.91 0.21 17.98
CA VAL A 722 -24.39 -0.36 16.73
C VAL A 722 -24.67 -1.86 16.68
N ARG A 723 -25.37 -2.30 15.63
CA ARG A 723 -25.56 -3.73 15.33
C ARG A 723 -24.29 -4.29 14.71
N VAL A 724 -23.82 -5.41 15.25
CA VAL A 724 -22.68 -6.17 14.72
C VAL A 724 -23.14 -7.57 14.29
N ALA A 725 -22.69 -8.01 13.12
CA ALA A 725 -22.96 -9.34 12.57
C ALA A 725 -21.71 -10.21 12.63
N HIS A 726 -21.88 -11.54 12.68
CA HIS A 726 -20.75 -12.48 12.78
C HIS A 726 -19.82 -12.38 11.56
N LEU A 727 -18.52 -12.44 11.80
CA LEU A 727 -17.45 -12.21 10.82
C LEU A 727 -17.56 -13.13 9.59
N ASP A 728 -17.87 -14.41 9.82
CA ASP A 728 -17.87 -15.45 8.79
C ASP A 728 -19.26 -15.95 8.38
N HIS A 729 -20.28 -15.65 9.19
CA HIS A 729 -21.63 -16.22 9.11
C HIS A 729 -22.65 -15.07 9.17
N PRO A 730 -22.83 -14.30 8.08
CA PRO A 730 -23.56 -13.03 8.09
C PRO A 730 -25.06 -13.17 8.44
N GLU A 731 -25.58 -14.39 8.51
CA GLU A 731 -26.92 -14.70 9.03
C GLU A 731 -27.01 -14.70 10.57
N GLN A 732 -25.88 -14.67 11.28
CA GLN A 732 -25.79 -14.69 12.74
C GLN A 732 -25.52 -13.30 13.33
N THR A 733 -26.27 -12.95 14.37
CA THR A 733 -26.16 -11.70 15.13
C THR A 733 -26.12 -11.96 16.65
N LEU A 734 -25.78 -10.97 17.46
CA LEU A 734 -25.74 -11.09 18.93
C LEU A 734 -27.09 -11.55 19.52
N GLU A 735 -28.22 -11.12 18.94
CA GLU A 735 -29.56 -11.54 19.37
C GLU A 735 -29.82 -13.04 19.12
N THR A 736 -29.16 -13.63 18.11
CA THR A 736 -29.24 -15.07 17.80
C THR A 736 -28.18 -15.92 18.53
N TRP A 737 -27.13 -15.30 19.05
CA TRP A 737 -25.99 -15.99 19.66
C TRP A 737 -26.35 -16.71 20.98
N GLY A 738 -27.35 -16.22 21.71
CA GLY A 738 -27.87 -16.86 22.93
C GLY A 738 -27.07 -16.57 24.21
N PHE A 739 -26.21 -15.54 24.20
CA PHE A 739 -25.43 -15.10 25.35
C PHE A 739 -25.55 -13.59 25.59
N THR A 740 -25.29 -13.17 26.83
CA THR A 740 -25.18 -11.75 27.20
C THR A 740 -23.72 -11.30 27.12
N PRO A 741 -23.37 -10.33 26.24
CA PRO A 741 -22.02 -9.75 26.19
C PRO A 741 -21.56 -9.20 27.55
N CYS A 742 -20.26 -9.32 27.84
CA CYS A 742 -19.61 -8.73 29.02
C CYS A 742 -18.35 -7.91 28.71
N CYS A 743 -17.80 -7.99 27.48
CA CYS A 743 -16.95 -6.96 26.88
C CYS A 743 -17.02 -7.03 25.35
N ALA A 744 -16.59 -5.96 24.66
CA ALA A 744 -16.36 -5.96 23.23
C ALA A 744 -15.09 -5.15 22.89
N THR A 745 -14.20 -5.72 22.07
CA THR A 745 -12.95 -5.07 21.64
C THR A 745 -12.86 -5.01 20.12
N ALA A 746 -12.73 -3.80 19.57
CA ALA A 746 -12.42 -3.57 18.18
C ALA A 746 -10.92 -3.66 17.95
N TYR A 747 -10.53 -4.31 16.85
CA TYR A 747 -9.14 -4.45 16.42
C TYR A 747 -8.73 -3.15 15.71
N ILE A 748 -8.10 -2.23 16.44
CA ILE A 748 -7.72 -0.92 15.90
C ILE A 748 -6.42 -0.99 15.08
N GLY A 749 -6.29 -0.05 14.14
CA GLY A 749 -5.14 0.09 13.24
C GLY A 749 -3.93 0.78 13.87
N CYS A 750 -2.90 1.05 13.07
CA CYS A 750 -1.62 1.60 13.51
C CYS A 750 -1.57 3.14 13.60
N TRP A 751 -2.54 3.89 13.06
CA TRP A 751 -2.44 5.35 12.99
C TRP A 751 -2.40 6.06 14.34
N GLY A 752 -2.99 5.49 15.40
CA GLY A 752 -2.78 5.98 16.77
C GLY A 752 -1.35 5.80 17.29
N ILE A 753 -0.66 4.74 16.86
CA ILE A 753 0.76 4.52 17.17
C ILE A 753 1.62 5.53 16.40
N VAL A 754 1.34 5.73 15.11
CA VAL A 754 2.05 6.72 14.28
C VAL A 754 1.90 8.12 14.87
N GLN A 755 0.68 8.50 15.28
CA GLN A 755 0.43 9.80 15.90
C GLN A 755 1.13 9.96 17.25
N ALA A 756 1.14 8.92 18.09
CA ALA A 756 1.88 8.93 19.35
C ALA A 756 3.39 9.14 19.16
N LEU A 757 4.00 8.40 18.22
CA LEU A 757 5.42 8.50 17.91
C LEU A 757 5.78 9.84 17.22
N ARG A 758 4.90 10.38 16.36
CA ARG A 758 5.02 11.73 15.78
C ARG A 758 4.96 12.82 16.86
N ALA A 759 4.14 12.64 17.88
CA ALA A 759 4.08 13.50 19.07
C ALA A 759 5.23 13.26 20.08
N GLY A 760 6.28 12.53 19.69
CA GLY A 760 7.52 12.38 20.46
C GLY A 760 7.52 11.26 21.49
N ALA A 761 6.49 10.39 21.54
CA ALA A 761 6.43 9.30 22.51
C ALA A 761 7.65 8.37 22.40
N ARG A 762 8.27 8.08 23.55
CA ARG A 762 9.33 7.08 23.73
C ARG A 762 8.72 5.69 23.93
N ILE A 763 7.57 5.63 24.60
CA ILE A 763 6.78 4.42 24.87
C ILE A 763 5.32 4.65 24.46
N VAL A 764 4.75 3.73 23.68
CA VAL A 764 3.35 3.75 23.21
C VAL A 764 2.64 2.48 23.65
N ILE A 765 1.54 2.64 24.37
CA ILE A 765 0.78 1.55 24.98
C ILE A 765 -0.62 1.51 24.35
N CYS A 766 -0.95 0.43 23.67
CA CYS A 766 -2.26 0.22 23.05
C CYS A 766 -3.08 -0.77 23.89
N GLY A 767 -4.41 -0.69 23.78
CA GLY A 767 -5.29 -1.83 24.03
C GLY A 767 -5.26 -2.81 22.85
N ARG A 768 -6.42 -3.33 22.42
CA ARG A 768 -6.51 -4.27 21.28
C ARG A 768 -6.34 -3.61 19.90
N CYS A 769 -5.11 -3.28 19.52
CA CYS A 769 -4.76 -3.13 18.11
C CYS A 769 -4.60 -4.50 17.40
N THR A 770 -4.47 -4.54 16.07
CA THR A 770 -4.06 -5.80 15.43
C THR A 770 -2.64 -6.20 15.84
N ASP A 771 -2.39 -7.49 15.78
CA ASP A 771 -1.12 -8.14 16.16
C ASP A 771 0.07 -7.52 15.36
N ALA A 772 -0.18 -7.12 14.11
CA ALA A 772 0.76 -6.44 13.22
C ALA A 772 0.88 -4.91 13.42
N SER A 773 -0.13 -4.24 13.97
CA SER A 773 -0.18 -2.77 14.08
C SER A 773 1.01 -2.12 14.81
N PRO A 774 1.62 -2.73 15.87
CA PRO A 774 2.83 -2.21 16.51
C PRO A 774 4.03 -2.04 15.55
N VAL A 775 4.23 -3.01 14.66
CA VAL A 775 5.35 -3.02 13.70
C VAL A 775 5.07 -2.07 12.54
N MET A 776 3.84 -2.11 12.00
CA MET A 776 3.39 -1.18 10.96
C MET A 776 3.49 0.28 11.42
N GLY A 777 3.03 0.58 12.65
CA GLY A 777 3.07 1.93 13.21
C GLY A 777 4.49 2.45 13.45
N ALA A 778 5.40 1.59 13.89
CA ALA A 778 6.82 1.94 14.02
C ALA A 778 7.47 2.21 12.65
N ALA A 779 7.17 1.41 11.62
CA ALA A 779 7.68 1.61 10.26
C ALA A 779 7.12 2.86 9.58
N ALA A 780 5.80 3.08 9.67
CA ALA A 780 5.12 4.25 9.10
C ALA A 780 5.53 5.56 9.80
N TRP A 781 5.82 5.53 11.10
CA TRP A 781 6.45 6.66 11.79
C TRP A 781 7.85 6.95 11.25
N TYR A 782 8.73 5.95 11.24
CA TYR A 782 10.15 6.12 10.92
C TYR A 782 10.41 6.53 9.46
N HIS A 783 9.65 5.96 8.52
CA HIS A 783 9.74 6.30 7.09
C HIS A 783 8.79 7.43 6.66
N GLY A 784 8.00 8.00 7.60
CA GLY A 784 7.10 9.12 7.33
C GLY A 784 5.90 8.79 6.43
N TRP A 785 5.46 7.53 6.38
CA TRP A 785 4.38 7.09 5.49
C TRP A 785 3.00 7.67 5.85
N ARG A 786 2.12 7.69 4.85
CA ARG A 786 0.70 8.10 4.93
C ARG A 786 -0.24 6.91 4.78
N GLU A 787 -1.52 7.12 5.05
CA GLU A 787 -2.58 6.11 5.02
C GLU A 787 -2.88 5.58 3.61
N ASP A 788 -2.55 6.32 2.56
CA ASP A 788 -2.71 5.93 1.14
C ASP A 788 -1.52 5.14 0.57
N GLN A 789 -0.43 4.97 1.33
CA GLN A 789 0.77 4.24 0.88
C GLN A 789 0.62 2.72 1.06
N TYR A 790 -0.41 2.16 0.41
CA TYR A 790 -0.83 0.79 0.60
C TYR A 790 0.22 -0.26 0.23
N GLU A 791 1.10 -0.01 -0.75
CA GLU A 791 2.14 -0.97 -1.13
C GLU A 791 3.18 -1.10 0.01
N GLU A 792 3.61 0.02 0.57
CA GLU A 792 4.54 0.08 1.71
C GLU A 792 3.90 -0.45 3.00
N LEU A 793 2.64 -0.09 3.26
CA LEU A 793 1.87 -0.60 4.39
C LEU A 793 1.66 -2.12 4.29
N ALA A 794 1.31 -2.65 3.12
CA ALA A 794 1.15 -4.09 2.90
C ALA A 794 2.48 -4.86 3.00
N GLY A 795 3.58 -4.25 2.55
CA GLY A 795 4.93 -4.74 2.80
C GLY A 795 5.24 -4.81 4.30
N SER A 796 4.96 -3.76 5.07
CA SER A 796 5.19 -3.76 6.52
C SER A 796 4.23 -4.67 7.30
N LEU A 797 3.00 -4.86 6.84
CA LEU A 797 2.04 -5.86 7.37
C LEU A 797 2.60 -7.28 7.21
N LEU A 798 3.20 -7.60 6.06
CA LEU A 798 3.89 -8.87 5.84
C LEU A 798 5.12 -9.02 6.75
N GLY A 799 5.94 -7.97 6.88
CA GLY A 799 7.09 -7.96 7.80
C GLY A 799 6.67 -8.15 9.27
N ALA A 800 5.55 -7.53 9.65
CA ALA A 800 4.93 -7.67 10.97
C ALA A 800 4.44 -9.09 11.23
N HIS A 801 3.66 -9.65 10.31
CA HIS A 801 3.14 -11.02 10.38
C HIS A 801 4.25 -12.10 10.47
N LEU A 802 5.43 -11.79 9.94
CA LEU A 802 6.60 -12.64 10.04
C LEU A 802 7.36 -12.50 11.36
N ILE A 803 7.13 -11.47 12.19
CA ILE A 803 7.75 -11.32 13.52
C ILE A 803 6.77 -11.34 14.69
N GLU A 804 5.45 -11.26 14.44
CA GLU A 804 4.42 -11.63 15.42
C GLU A 804 4.51 -13.12 15.78
N CYS A 805 3.99 -13.51 16.94
CA CYS A 805 4.27 -14.80 17.59
C CYS A 805 5.77 -15.11 17.85
N GLY A 806 6.67 -14.11 17.74
CA GLY A 806 8.05 -14.17 18.21
C GLY A 806 8.89 -15.30 17.56
N PRO A 807 9.38 -16.29 18.33
CA PRO A 807 10.38 -17.26 17.85
C PRO A 807 9.90 -18.21 16.72
N TYR A 808 8.64 -18.17 16.28
CA TYR A 808 8.10 -19.06 15.25
C TYR A 808 8.85 -18.96 13.91
N VAL A 809 9.14 -17.74 13.42
CA VAL A 809 9.92 -17.53 12.17
C VAL A 809 11.40 -17.95 12.29
N VAL A 810 11.87 -18.09 13.54
CA VAL A 810 13.21 -18.56 13.92
C VAL A 810 13.23 -20.10 14.10
N GLY A 811 12.12 -20.77 13.76
CA GLY A 811 12.01 -22.23 13.69
C GLY A 811 11.27 -22.88 14.87
N ALA A 812 10.78 -22.12 15.84
CA ALA A 812 9.88 -22.68 16.85
C ALA A 812 8.57 -23.15 16.20
N ASN A 813 8.12 -24.36 16.55
CA ASN A 813 6.90 -24.96 15.97
C ASN A 813 6.91 -25.08 14.43
N PHE A 814 8.10 -25.25 13.83
CA PHE A 814 8.31 -25.56 12.41
C PHE A 814 8.39 -27.07 12.18
N SER A 815 7.70 -27.54 11.13
CA SER A 815 7.57 -28.97 10.77
C SER A 815 8.88 -29.66 10.30
N GLY A 816 9.94 -28.89 10.01
CA GLY A 816 11.29 -29.38 9.69
C GLY A 816 12.32 -29.24 10.81
N PHE A 817 11.89 -29.13 12.08
CA PHE A 817 12.75 -28.87 13.24
C PHE A 817 13.96 -29.81 13.43
N LYS A 818 13.94 -31.02 12.87
CA LYS A 818 14.96 -32.07 13.12
C LYS A 818 16.38 -31.64 12.71
N ASP A 819 16.50 -30.92 11.61
CA ASP A 819 17.77 -30.49 11.00
C ASP A 819 18.56 -29.49 11.87
N PHE A 820 17.94 -29.00 12.95
CA PHE A 820 18.52 -28.05 13.89
C PHE A 820 17.97 -28.18 15.31
N LEU A 821 17.50 -29.38 15.71
CA LEU A 821 16.92 -29.65 17.03
C LEU A 821 17.78 -29.16 18.22
N PRO A 822 19.12 -29.28 18.24
CA PRO A 822 19.95 -28.74 19.33
C PRO A 822 19.93 -27.21 19.44
N GLU A 823 19.60 -26.51 18.37
CA GLU A 823 19.50 -25.03 18.34
C GLU A 823 18.13 -24.54 18.85
N LEU A 824 17.16 -25.44 19.04
CA LEU A 824 15.77 -25.10 19.43
C LEU A 824 15.52 -25.15 20.96
N VAL A 825 16.57 -25.04 21.77
CA VAL A 825 16.49 -25.13 23.25
C VAL A 825 16.36 -23.75 23.91
N ASP A 826 17.20 -22.78 23.51
CA ASP A 826 17.13 -21.37 23.93
C ASP A 826 17.06 -20.51 22.66
N ILE A 827 15.85 -20.20 22.21
CA ILE A 827 15.60 -19.68 20.86
C ILE A 827 15.77 -18.15 20.83
N ALA A 828 16.38 -17.64 19.76
CA ALA A 828 16.50 -16.22 19.48
C ALA A 828 15.14 -15.59 19.09
N PHE A 829 14.98 -14.30 19.35
CA PHE A 829 13.79 -13.54 18.92
C PHE A 829 14.04 -12.87 17.56
N PRO A 830 13.00 -12.67 16.73
CA PRO A 830 13.16 -12.18 15.36
C PRO A 830 13.31 -10.67 15.27
N ILE A 831 13.86 -10.22 14.14
CA ILE A 831 14.00 -8.82 13.76
C ILE A 831 13.52 -8.67 12.32
N ALA A 832 12.65 -7.69 12.06
CA ALA A 832 12.33 -7.23 10.71
C ALA A 832 13.17 -5.99 10.38
N GLU A 833 13.85 -6.02 9.24
CA GLU A 833 14.50 -4.86 8.62
C GLU A 833 13.59 -4.39 7.48
N ILE A 834 12.92 -3.24 7.65
CA ILE A 834 11.91 -2.74 6.71
C ILE A 834 12.43 -1.48 6.03
N ASP A 835 12.57 -1.50 4.70
CA ASP A 835 13.07 -0.35 3.93
C ASP A 835 11.97 0.71 3.65
N PRO A 836 12.31 1.92 3.17
CA PRO A 836 11.32 2.98 2.90
C PRO A 836 10.26 2.65 1.85
N ARG A 837 10.35 1.50 1.17
CA ARG A 837 9.36 0.97 0.19
C ARG A 837 8.60 -0.25 0.74
N GLY A 838 8.69 -0.54 2.04
CA GLY A 838 8.04 -1.67 2.69
C GLY A 838 8.67 -3.03 2.37
N ARG A 839 9.84 -3.10 1.71
CA ARG A 839 10.51 -4.39 1.49
C ARG A 839 11.08 -4.88 2.82
N CYS A 840 10.77 -6.12 3.16
CA CYS A 840 11.06 -6.69 4.48
C CYS A 840 12.13 -7.78 4.37
N ILE A 841 13.12 -7.69 5.25
CA ILE A 841 14.15 -8.71 5.41
C ILE A 841 14.10 -9.20 6.85
N ILE A 842 13.89 -10.51 7.03
CA ILE A 842 13.74 -11.13 8.36
C ILE A 842 15.08 -11.71 8.81
N GLY A 843 15.43 -11.45 10.06
CA GLY A 843 16.57 -12.01 10.78
C GLY A 843 16.25 -12.24 12.27
N ARG A 844 17.28 -12.31 13.11
CA ARG A 844 17.15 -12.63 14.55
C ARG A 844 18.19 -11.95 15.43
N THR A 845 17.99 -11.95 16.76
CA THR A 845 19.01 -11.55 17.73
C THR A 845 20.29 -12.38 17.61
N GLY A 846 21.45 -11.77 17.95
CA GLY A 846 22.74 -12.48 17.96
C GLY A 846 22.85 -13.52 19.08
N GLU A 847 22.17 -13.29 20.21
CA GLU A 847 21.97 -14.30 21.25
C GLU A 847 20.78 -15.22 20.93
N GLY A 848 20.89 -16.48 21.38
CA GLY A 848 19.91 -17.55 21.14
C GLY A 848 20.22 -18.39 19.89
N GLY A 849 19.66 -19.59 19.87
CA GLY A 849 19.63 -20.52 18.75
C GLY A 849 18.46 -20.25 17.79
N GLY A 850 18.03 -21.30 17.10
CA GLY A 850 17.09 -21.22 15.97
C GLY A 850 17.71 -20.63 14.70
N ARG A 851 16.95 -20.72 13.60
CA ARG A 851 17.37 -20.36 12.25
C ARG A 851 16.27 -19.61 11.51
N VAL A 852 16.63 -18.53 10.81
CA VAL A 852 15.72 -17.86 9.84
C VAL A 852 16.08 -18.32 8.42
N THR A 853 15.14 -19.02 7.80
CA THR A 853 15.30 -19.72 6.51
C THR A 853 14.10 -19.47 5.60
N LYS A 854 14.24 -19.72 4.29
CA LYS A 854 13.10 -19.71 3.37
C LYS A 854 11.95 -20.56 3.91
N GLU A 855 12.24 -21.72 4.48
CA GLU A 855 11.26 -22.68 4.98
C GLU A 855 10.59 -22.22 6.28
N THR A 856 11.33 -21.64 7.24
CA THR A 856 10.71 -21.11 8.48
C THR A 856 9.91 -19.83 8.22
N VAL A 857 10.35 -18.98 7.29
CA VAL A 857 9.58 -17.81 6.82
C VAL A 857 8.33 -18.24 6.05
N THR A 858 8.43 -19.24 5.17
CA THR A 858 7.26 -19.82 4.48
C THR A 858 6.29 -20.47 5.47
N ALA A 859 6.80 -21.13 6.51
CA ALA A 859 5.97 -21.68 7.57
C ALA A 859 5.20 -20.59 8.33
N GLN A 860 5.87 -19.52 8.77
CA GLN A 860 5.19 -18.43 9.48
C GLN A 860 4.20 -17.67 8.59
N LEU A 861 4.54 -17.39 7.31
CA LEU A 861 3.63 -16.74 6.36
C LEU A 861 2.29 -17.48 6.18
N LEU A 862 2.29 -18.79 6.32
CA LEU A 862 1.11 -19.65 6.19
C LEU A 862 0.32 -19.82 7.51
N TYR A 863 0.84 -19.31 8.63
CA TYR A 863 0.19 -19.32 9.94
C TYR A 863 -0.97 -18.31 9.99
N GLU A 864 -2.13 -18.69 10.54
CA GLU A 864 -3.36 -17.87 10.73
C GLU A 864 -3.99 -17.17 9.50
N LEU A 865 -3.30 -17.11 8.36
CA LEU A 865 -3.74 -16.58 7.08
C LEU A 865 -5.09 -17.17 6.62
N GLN A 866 -5.94 -16.32 6.02
CA GLN A 866 -7.30 -16.65 5.57
C GLN A 866 -7.46 -16.47 4.05
N GLY A 867 -6.67 -17.23 3.27
CA GLY A 867 -6.58 -17.07 1.82
C GLY A 867 -5.58 -15.98 1.41
N HIS A 868 -5.57 -15.57 0.14
CA HIS A 868 -4.57 -14.62 -0.38
C HIS A 868 -4.82 -13.14 -0.02
N LEU A 869 -6.04 -12.77 0.41
CA LEU A 869 -6.38 -11.38 0.80
C LEU A 869 -6.36 -11.23 2.33
N TYR A 870 -5.21 -10.83 2.86
CA TYR A 870 -5.01 -10.56 4.28
C TYR A 870 -5.58 -9.18 4.63
N LEU A 871 -6.64 -9.16 5.44
CA LEU A 871 -7.34 -7.92 5.83
C LEU A 871 -6.77 -7.36 7.13
N ASN A 872 -6.39 -6.08 7.12
CA ASN A 872 -5.99 -5.30 8.29
C ASN A 872 -6.75 -3.93 8.26
N PRO A 873 -7.00 -3.26 9.41
CA PRO A 873 -7.72 -1.98 9.45
C PRO A 873 -7.07 -0.81 8.71
N ASP A 874 -5.75 -0.88 8.44
CA ASP A 874 -4.98 0.16 7.76
C ASP A 874 -4.74 -0.15 6.27
N VAL A 875 -4.73 -1.44 5.89
CA VAL A 875 -4.42 -1.91 4.53
C VAL A 875 -4.97 -3.32 4.28
N VAL A 876 -5.16 -3.69 3.01
CA VAL A 876 -5.32 -5.10 2.60
C VAL A 876 -4.13 -5.53 1.76
N ALA A 877 -3.49 -6.62 2.16
CA ALA A 877 -2.38 -7.24 1.43
C ALA A 877 -2.87 -8.41 0.57
N ASP A 878 -2.58 -8.36 -0.72
CA ASP A 878 -2.69 -9.49 -1.64
C ASP A 878 -1.36 -10.24 -1.70
N LEU A 879 -1.37 -11.45 -1.15
CA LEU A 879 -0.23 -12.35 -1.05
C LEU A 879 -0.11 -13.32 -2.24
N SER A 880 -1.00 -13.26 -3.24
CA SER A 880 -1.02 -14.22 -4.36
C SER A 880 0.28 -14.23 -5.20
N GLY A 881 1.00 -13.10 -5.23
CA GLY A 881 2.29 -12.95 -5.90
C GLY A 881 3.54 -13.16 -5.02
N VAL A 882 3.37 -13.45 -3.72
CA VAL A 882 4.45 -13.35 -2.71
C VAL A 882 5.66 -14.25 -3.01
N ARG A 883 6.85 -13.72 -2.74
CA ARG A 883 8.14 -14.41 -2.89
C ARG A 883 8.93 -14.38 -1.58
N VAL A 884 9.56 -15.50 -1.26
CA VAL A 884 10.47 -15.67 -0.12
C VAL A 884 11.82 -16.16 -0.66
N GLU A 885 12.86 -15.35 -0.52
CA GLU A 885 14.18 -15.57 -1.14
C GLU A 885 15.30 -15.47 -0.08
N GLN A 886 16.17 -16.48 -0.01
CA GLN A 886 17.27 -16.53 0.96
C GLN A 886 18.44 -15.67 0.48
N GLU A 887 18.83 -14.65 1.25
CA GLU A 887 19.98 -13.81 0.90
C GLU A 887 21.28 -14.35 1.50
N SER A 888 21.24 -14.74 2.78
CA SER A 888 22.37 -15.31 3.52
C SER A 888 21.86 -16.08 4.76
N PRO A 889 22.71 -16.83 5.49
CA PRO A 889 22.28 -17.52 6.70
C PRO A 889 21.64 -16.56 7.72
N ASN A 890 20.44 -16.90 8.21
CA ASN A 890 19.61 -16.04 9.07
C ASN A 890 19.19 -14.69 8.47
N ARG A 891 19.18 -14.54 7.14
CA ARG A 891 18.65 -13.36 6.43
C ARG A 891 17.83 -13.76 5.20
N VAL A 892 16.53 -13.47 5.25
CA VAL A 892 15.55 -13.85 4.22
C VAL A 892 14.77 -12.63 3.77
N SER A 893 14.77 -12.36 2.46
CA SER A 893 14.00 -11.28 1.85
C SER A 893 12.59 -11.75 1.49
N VAL A 894 11.59 -10.92 1.72
CA VAL A 894 10.19 -11.20 1.34
C VAL A 894 9.60 -10.02 0.55
N SER A 895 8.96 -10.33 -0.58
CA SER A 895 8.54 -9.32 -1.56
C SER A 895 7.36 -9.79 -2.43
N CYS A 896 6.96 -8.97 -3.41
CA CYS A 896 5.86 -9.23 -4.36
C CYS A 896 4.47 -9.42 -3.73
N VAL A 897 4.25 -8.82 -2.56
CA VAL A 897 2.90 -8.50 -2.04
C VAL A 897 2.40 -7.22 -2.69
N LYS A 898 1.07 -7.10 -2.83
CA LYS A 898 0.41 -5.87 -3.29
C LYS A 898 -0.53 -5.28 -2.23
N GLY A 899 -0.53 -3.97 -2.09
CA GLY A 899 -1.47 -3.20 -1.27
C GLY A 899 -2.80 -2.83 -1.95
N PHE A 900 -3.84 -2.77 -1.14
CA PHE A 900 -5.18 -2.26 -1.46
C PHE A 900 -5.81 -1.55 -0.25
N PRO A 901 -6.83 -0.68 -0.43
CA PRO A 901 -7.45 0.07 0.67
C PRO A 901 -8.06 -0.83 1.75
N PRO A 902 -8.08 -0.40 3.03
CA PRO A 902 -8.63 -1.17 4.15
C PRO A 902 -10.13 -1.49 4.02
N PRO A 903 -10.67 -2.46 4.78
CA PRO A 903 -12.10 -2.70 4.85
C PRO A 903 -12.82 -1.56 5.60
N PRO A 904 -14.10 -1.23 5.25
CA PRO A 904 -14.90 -0.22 5.97
C PRO A 904 -15.33 -0.66 7.38
N THR A 905 -14.87 -1.83 7.84
CA THR A 905 -15.26 -2.46 9.09
C THR A 905 -14.05 -3.09 9.77
N ALA A 906 -13.83 -2.77 11.05
CA ALA A 906 -12.89 -3.51 11.88
C ALA A 906 -13.48 -4.85 12.32
N LYS A 907 -12.60 -5.83 12.60
CA LYS A 907 -12.96 -7.00 13.42
C LYS A 907 -13.28 -6.52 14.83
N VAL A 908 -14.37 -7.01 15.40
CA VAL A 908 -14.67 -6.89 16.83
C VAL A 908 -14.67 -8.29 17.43
N MET A 909 -14.08 -8.46 18.61
CA MET A 909 -14.29 -9.62 19.45
C MET A 909 -15.25 -9.23 20.57
N VAL A 910 -16.46 -9.79 20.56
CA VAL A 910 -17.41 -9.67 21.68
C VAL A 910 -17.28 -10.93 22.53
N ALA A 911 -17.04 -10.78 23.83
CA ALA A 911 -16.97 -11.90 24.77
C ALA A 911 -18.22 -11.95 25.66
N ALA A 912 -18.62 -13.16 26.04
CA ALA A 912 -19.66 -13.43 27.02
C ALA A 912 -19.21 -14.53 27.99
N LYS A 913 -19.82 -14.57 29.18
CA LYS A 913 -19.62 -15.67 30.13
C LYS A 913 -20.36 -16.91 29.61
N GLY A 914 -19.62 -17.92 29.16
CA GLY A 914 -20.20 -19.13 28.56
C GLY A 914 -20.88 -20.07 29.54
N GLY A 915 -20.59 -19.90 30.83
CA GLY A 915 -20.98 -20.79 31.91
C GLY A 915 -19.73 -21.32 32.60
N PHE A 916 -19.75 -22.61 32.96
CA PHE A 916 -18.70 -23.28 33.70
C PHE A 916 -18.29 -24.58 33.00
N GLN A 917 -16.99 -24.87 33.03
CA GLN A 917 -16.39 -26.09 32.50
C GLN A 917 -15.61 -26.85 33.58
N ALA A 918 -15.54 -28.17 33.43
CA ALA A 918 -14.75 -29.05 34.28
C ALA A 918 -14.22 -30.25 33.48
N GLU A 919 -13.05 -30.75 33.87
CA GLU A 919 -12.37 -31.84 33.17
C GLU A 919 -11.81 -32.89 34.13
N ALA A 920 -11.90 -34.16 33.74
CA ALA A 920 -11.15 -35.26 34.32
C ALA A 920 -10.42 -36.04 33.23
N THR A 921 -9.13 -36.34 33.44
CA THR A 921 -8.34 -37.22 32.57
C THR A 921 -8.02 -38.52 33.30
N PHE A 922 -8.43 -39.64 32.69
CA PHE A 922 -8.19 -41.00 33.14
C PHE A 922 -7.14 -41.67 32.26
N TYR A 923 -6.54 -42.76 32.76
CA TYR A 923 -5.49 -43.48 32.05
C TYR A 923 -5.87 -44.95 31.90
N ILE A 924 -5.90 -45.44 30.66
CA ILE A 924 -6.32 -46.80 30.30
C ILE A 924 -5.12 -47.55 29.75
N ASN A 925 -4.83 -48.73 30.30
CA ASN A 925 -3.74 -49.59 29.84
C ASN A 925 -4.03 -51.09 29.97
N GLY A 926 -3.10 -51.90 29.45
CA GLY A 926 -3.24 -53.35 29.29
C GLY A 926 -4.08 -53.71 28.06
N LEU A 927 -4.73 -54.88 28.10
CA LEU A 927 -5.62 -55.36 27.05
C LEU A 927 -6.93 -54.53 26.97
N ASP A 928 -7.71 -54.75 25.92
CA ASP A 928 -9.13 -54.35 25.82
C ASP A 928 -9.38 -52.83 26.00
N VAL A 929 -8.44 -51.99 25.53
CA VAL A 929 -8.46 -50.53 25.73
C VAL A 929 -9.72 -49.89 25.15
N ALA A 930 -10.20 -50.37 23.99
CA ALA A 930 -11.41 -49.85 23.35
C ALA A 930 -12.67 -50.20 24.16
N GLU A 931 -12.74 -51.43 24.67
CA GLU A 931 -13.82 -51.97 25.50
C GLU A 931 -13.86 -51.27 26.86
N LYS A 932 -12.70 -51.04 27.49
CA LYS A 932 -12.57 -50.26 28.72
C LYS A 932 -13.00 -48.81 28.53
N ALA A 933 -12.60 -48.19 27.42
CA ALA A 933 -13.04 -46.83 27.07
C ALA A 933 -14.55 -46.78 26.78
N ALA A 934 -15.10 -47.76 26.07
CA ALA A 934 -16.54 -47.86 25.81
C ALA A 934 -17.34 -48.10 27.10
N MET A 935 -16.86 -48.96 28.00
CA MET A 935 -17.48 -49.18 29.31
C MET A 935 -17.45 -47.90 30.16
N MET A 936 -16.32 -47.19 30.21
CA MET A 936 -16.22 -45.91 30.92
C MET A 936 -17.16 -44.86 30.32
N LYS A 937 -17.24 -44.75 28.99
CA LYS A 937 -18.23 -43.90 28.30
C LYS A 937 -19.66 -44.27 28.67
N ALA A 938 -20.01 -45.55 28.71
CA ALA A 938 -21.34 -46.01 29.11
C ALA A 938 -21.65 -45.74 30.59
N GLN A 939 -20.67 -45.90 31.50
CA GLN A 939 -20.81 -45.56 32.91
C GLN A 939 -21.02 -44.06 33.12
N LEU A 940 -20.25 -43.22 32.45
CA LEU A 940 -20.39 -41.76 32.49
C LEU A 940 -21.73 -41.33 31.90
N ALA A 941 -22.13 -41.86 30.73
CA ALA A 941 -23.42 -41.58 30.13
C ALA A 941 -24.59 -42.02 31.03
N HIS A 942 -24.47 -43.12 31.78
CA HIS A 942 -25.48 -43.55 32.75
C HIS A 942 -25.57 -42.60 33.96
N MET A 943 -24.44 -42.17 34.52
CA MET A 943 -24.45 -41.24 35.66
C MET A 943 -24.90 -39.83 35.27
N PHE A 944 -24.51 -39.37 34.08
CA PHE A 944 -24.80 -38.04 33.56
C PHE A 944 -26.10 -37.96 32.74
N LYS A 945 -26.90 -39.04 32.67
CA LYS A 945 -28.19 -39.06 31.96
C LYS A 945 -29.16 -37.96 32.43
N ASP A 946 -29.07 -37.58 33.71
CA ASP A 946 -29.89 -36.56 34.37
C ASP A 946 -29.09 -35.25 34.64
N ALA A 947 -27.89 -35.12 34.05
CA ALA A 947 -27.02 -33.94 34.25
C ALA A 947 -27.33 -32.84 33.24
N ASN A 948 -27.52 -31.61 33.74
CA ASN A 948 -27.85 -30.44 32.90
C ASN A 948 -26.58 -29.81 32.27
N PHE A 949 -25.79 -30.63 31.59
CA PHE A 949 -24.62 -30.16 30.85
C PHE A 949 -25.04 -29.57 29.50
N SER A 950 -24.53 -28.38 29.18
CA SER A 950 -24.64 -27.80 27.83
C SER A 950 -23.68 -28.46 26.84
N ARG A 951 -22.64 -29.15 27.34
CA ARG A 951 -21.70 -29.93 26.53
C ARG A 951 -21.10 -31.08 27.32
N LEU A 952 -20.88 -32.22 26.67
CA LEU A 952 -20.14 -33.36 27.22
C LEU A 952 -19.33 -34.02 26.08
N SER A 953 -18.00 -33.87 26.11
CA SER A 953 -17.09 -34.67 25.28
C SER A 953 -16.42 -35.76 26.13
N ILE A 954 -16.30 -36.95 25.55
CA ILE A 954 -15.54 -38.06 26.13
C ILE A 954 -14.68 -38.68 25.03
N GLU A 955 -13.40 -38.32 24.99
CA GLU A 955 -12.45 -38.64 23.93
C GLU A 955 -11.28 -39.47 24.44
N LEU A 956 -10.77 -40.35 23.58
CA LEU A 956 -9.65 -41.25 23.86
C LEU A 956 -8.48 -40.85 22.96
N TYR A 957 -7.31 -40.56 23.56
CA TYR A 957 -6.15 -40.03 22.87
C TYR A 957 -4.94 -40.96 22.98
N GLY A 958 -4.27 -41.14 21.85
CA GLY A 958 -3.17 -42.08 21.69
C GLY A 958 -3.62 -43.48 21.26
N THR A 959 -2.66 -44.39 21.14
CA THR A 959 -2.86 -45.81 20.86
C THR A 959 -1.79 -46.56 21.64
N PRO A 960 -2.12 -47.65 22.36
CA PRO A 960 -1.11 -48.42 23.07
C PRO A 960 -0.12 -49.05 22.08
N ALA A 961 1.15 -49.11 22.43
CA ALA A 961 2.14 -49.84 21.64
C ALA A 961 1.85 -51.35 21.67
N ASP A 962 2.04 -52.04 20.55
CA ASP A 962 1.96 -53.50 20.47
C ASP A 962 3.01 -54.14 21.40
N ASN A 963 2.56 -55.03 22.29
CA ASN A 963 3.40 -55.66 23.33
C ASN A 963 4.28 -54.64 24.11
N PRO A 964 3.66 -53.75 24.90
CA PRO A 964 4.34 -52.58 25.45
C PRO A 964 5.36 -52.97 26.52
N THR A 965 6.63 -52.61 26.32
CA THR A 965 7.74 -52.92 27.23
C THR A 965 7.75 -52.11 28.53
N SER A 966 6.80 -51.19 28.71
CA SER A 966 6.58 -50.41 29.92
C SER A 966 5.10 -50.06 30.06
N GLN A 967 4.65 -49.73 31.29
CA GLN A 967 3.27 -49.29 31.50
C GLN A 967 2.95 -48.04 30.67
N GLN A 968 3.91 -47.11 30.56
CA GLN A 968 3.77 -45.87 29.80
C GLN A 968 3.51 -46.14 28.32
N ALA A 969 4.27 -47.04 27.68
CA ALA A 969 4.07 -47.40 26.28
C ALA A 969 2.70 -48.07 26.01
N GLY A 970 2.11 -48.70 27.03
CA GLY A 970 0.79 -49.33 26.97
C GLY A 970 -0.36 -48.44 27.45
N THR A 971 -0.14 -47.15 27.74
CA THR A 971 -1.14 -46.25 28.34
C THR A 971 -1.64 -45.20 27.36
N VAL A 972 -2.96 -45.06 27.28
CA VAL A 972 -3.66 -43.97 26.58
C VAL A 972 -4.47 -43.13 27.57
N SER A 973 -4.77 -41.88 27.23
CA SER A 973 -5.60 -41.00 28.06
C SER A 973 -7.05 -40.97 27.57
N LEU A 974 -8.00 -41.11 28.50
CA LEU A 974 -9.41 -40.81 28.26
C LEU A 974 -9.72 -39.46 28.94
N ARG A 975 -10.08 -38.45 28.16
CA ARG A 975 -10.49 -37.14 28.65
C ARG A 975 -12.01 -37.09 28.73
N VAL A 976 -12.53 -36.60 29.85
CA VAL A 976 -13.94 -36.29 30.07
C VAL A 976 -14.03 -34.80 30.33
N PHE A 977 -14.64 -34.08 29.40
CA PHE A 977 -14.81 -32.63 29.44
C PHE A 977 -16.30 -32.32 29.43
N ALA A 978 -16.75 -31.48 30.35
CA ALA A 978 -18.14 -31.02 30.40
C ALA A 978 -18.22 -29.50 30.53
N GLN A 979 -19.29 -28.93 29.99
CA GLN A 979 -19.72 -27.55 30.21
C GLN A 979 -21.16 -27.52 30.70
N ALA A 980 -21.52 -26.53 31.51
CA ALA A 980 -22.90 -26.20 31.86
C ALA A 980 -23.06 -24.68 31.97
N ARG A 981 -24.26 -24.16 31.66
CA ARG A 981 -24.52 -22.70 31.74
C ARG A 981 -24.57 -22.17 33.18
N ARG A 982 -24.83 -23.03 34.17
CA ARG A 982 -24.86 -22.69 35.60
C ARG A 982 -23.81 -23.49 36.38
N LYS A 983 -23.32 -22.95 37.49
CA LYS A 983 -22.26 -23.58 38.29
C LYS A 983 -22.75 -24.84 39.02
N GLU A 984 -24.01 -24.80 39.44
CA GLU A 984 -24.73 -25.81 40.22
C GLU A 984 -25.07 -27.06 39.39
N ASP A 985 -24.99 -26.96 38.07
CA ASP A 985 -25.21 -28.07 37.14
C ASP A 985 -23.95 -28.92 36.89
N ILE A 986 -22.76 -28.36 37.14
CA ILE A 986 -21.44 -29.00 36.96
C ILE A 986 -20.61 -29.04 38.25
N GLU A 987 -21.19 -28.68 39.39
CA GLU A 987 -20.51 -28.62 40.68
C GLU A 987 -19.95 -29.98 41.15
N ALA A 988 -19.26 -29.97 42.30
CA ALA A 988 -18.64 -31.17 42.84
C ALA A 988 -19.64 -32.34 43.03
N SER A 989 -20.91 -32.09 43.35
CA SER A 989 -21.94 -33.15 43.44
C SER A 989 -22.38 -33.72 42.08
N LYS A 990 -22.22 -32.96 40.99
CA LYS A 990 -22.73 -33.29 39.63
C LYS A 990 -21.67 -33.87 38.71
N PHE A 991 -20.44 -33.37 38.79
CA PHE A 991 -19.33 -33.82 37.94
C PHE A 991 -18.30 -34.64 38.74
N LYS A 992 -17.71 -34.03 39.78
CA LYS A 992 -16.56 -34.62 40.49
C LYS A 992 -16.88 -35.88 41.28
N VAL A 993 -17.91 -35.85 42.13
CA VAL A 993 -18.29 -36.95 43.02
C VAL A 993 -18.80 -38.16 42.21
N PRO A 994 -19.66 -38.02 41.18
CA PRO A 994 -20.03 -39.13 40.32
C PRO A 994 -18.82 -39.77 39.63
N ILE A 995 -17.94 -38.98 39.01
CA ILE A 995 -16.69 -39.50 38.42
C ILE A 995 -15.86 -40.27 39.47
N TYR A 996 -15.70 -39.72 40.66
CA TYR A 996 -14.89 -40.35 41.70
C TYR A 996 -15.55 -41.63 42.26
N ALA A 997 -16.88 -41.74 42.24
CA ALA A 997 -17.61 -42.95 42.62
C ALA A 997 -17.39 -44.12 41.66
N LEU A 998 -17.00 -43.87 40.40
CA LEU A 998 -16.61 -44.93 39.45
C LEU A 998 -15.26 -45.58 39.80
N ARG A 999 -14.42 -44.97 40.65
CA ARG A 999 -13.06 -45.46 40.97
C ARG A 999 -12.98 -46.93 41.39
N MET A 1000 -14.01 -47.43 42.08
CA MET A 1000 -14.08 -48.82 42.56
C MET A 1000 -15.02 -49.71 41.73
N GLN A 1001 -15.59 -49.19 40.65
CA GLN A 1001 -16.64 -49.83 39.85
C GLN A 1001 -16.34 -49.84 38.34
N SER A 1002 -15.22 -49.25 37.92
CA SER A 1002 -14.84 -49.11 36.52
C SER A 1002 -13.81 -50.17 36.07
N TYR A 1003 -13.10 -49.90 34.97
CA TYR A 1003 -12.30 -50.89 34.26
C TYR A 1003 -11.10 -51.45 35.06
N PRO A 1004 -10.69 -52.71 34.80
CA PRO A 1004 -9.45 -53.26 35.33
C PRO A 1004 -8.25 -52.38 34.94
N GLY A 1005 -7.49 -51.93 35.93
CA GLY A 1005 -6.40 -50.95 35.75
C GLY A 1005 -6.82 -49.48 35.89
N TYR A 1006 -8.00 -49.17 36.43
CA TYR A 1006 -8.43 -47.78 36.67
C TYR A 1006 -7.38 -46.97 37.43
N HIS A 1007 -6.94 -45.88 36.81
CA HIS A 1007 -6.19 -44.78 37.42
C HIS A 1007 -6.49 -43.49 36.65
N MET A 1008 -6.21 -42.34 37.28
CA MET A 1008 -6.53 -41.02 36.74
C MET A 1008 -5.53 -39.98 37.19
N ASN A 1009 -5.52 -38.82 36.54
CA ASN A 1009 -4.84 -37.65 37.09
C ASN A 1009 -5.49 -37.26 38.43
N LEU A 1010 -4.67 -37.16 39.48
CA LEU A 1010 -5.12 -36.80 40.83
C LEU A 1010 -5.10 -35.29 41.11
N ASP A 1011 -4.76 -34.47 40.11
CA ASP A 1011 -4.99 -33.02 40.19
C ASP A 1011 -6.48 -32.68 40.04
N PHE A 1012 -7.22 -32.83 41.14
CA PHE A 1012 -8.64 -32.54 41.19
C PHE A 1012 -9.01 -31.05 40.96
N ARG A 1013 -8.03 -30.14 40.73
CA ARG A 1013 -8.30 -28.74 40.36
C ARG A 1013 -8.84 -28.59 38.95
N THR A 1014 -8.68 -29.60 38.07
CA THR A 1014 -9.36 -29.63 36.76
C THR A 1014 -10.86 -29.93 36.88
N MET A 1015 -11.24 -30.67 37.92
CA MET A 1015 -12.61 -31.14 38.18
C MET A 1015 -13.46 -30.15 39.00
N VAL A 1016 -12.91 -28.99 39.36
CA VAL A 1016 -13.65 -27.89 39.98
C VAL A 1016 -14.27 -27.05 38.85
N PRO A 1017 -15.53 -26.60 38.94
CA PRO A 1017 -16.11 -25.68 37.97
C PRO A 1017 -15.25 -24.43 37.82
N LYS A 1018 -14.65 -24.26 36.65
CA LYS A 1018 -14.00 -23.02 36.22
C LYS A 1018 -14.97 -22.28 35.31
N PRO A 1019 -15.09 -20.95 35.38
CA PRO A 1019 -15.78 -20.23 34.32
C PRO A 1019 -15.10 -20.49 32.96
N PHE A 1020 -15.80 -20.17 31.87
CA PHE A 1020 -15.21 -20.07 30.55
C PHE A 1020 -15.89 -18.97 29.74
N MET A 1021 -15.24 -18.55 28.66
CA MET A 1021 -15.68 -17.43 27.84
C MET A 1021 -16.10 -17.94 26.47
N GLU A 1022 -17.26 -17.47 26.01
CA GLU A 1022 -17.72 -17.69 24.64
C GLU A 1022 -17.42 -16.42 23.85
N MET A 1023 -17.05 -16.58 22.58
CA MET A 1023 -16.63 -15.49 21.71
C MET A 1023 -17.56 -15.37 20.50
N PHE A 1024 -17.97 -14.14 20.20
CA PHE A 1024 -18.65 -13.77 18.97
C PHE A 1024 -17.74 -12.84 18.15
N PRO A 1025 -16.96 -13.38 17.18
CA PRO A 1025 -16.16 -12.57 16.28
C PRO A 1025 -17.09 -11.90 15.26
N ALA A 1026 -17.03 -10.58 15.17
CA ALA A 1026 -17.99 -9.76 14.45
C ALA A 1026 -17.33 -8.66 13.62
N LEU A 1027 -18.13 -7.94 12.85
CA LEU A 1027 -17.73 -6.73 12.13
C LEU A 1027 -18.47 -5.50 12.64
N MET A 1028 -17.73 -4.40 12.84
CA MET A 1028 -18.24 -3.07 13.20
C MET A 1028 -17.70 -2.02 12.22
N PRO A 1029 -18.50 -1.03 11.76
CA PRO A 1029 -18.00 0.08 10.96
C PRO A 1029 -16.88 0.85 11.68
N VAL A 1030 -15.77 1.13 11.00
CA VAL A 1030 -14.62 1.84 11.65
C VAL A 1030 -15.04 3.21 12.18
N SER A 1031 -15.99 3.87 11.51
CA SER A 1031 -16.58 5.16 11.92
C SER A 1031 -17.37 5.12 13.24
N ALA A 1032 -17.59 3.95 13.85
CA ALA A 1032 -18.21 3.81 15.17
C ALA A 1032 -17.19 3.71 16.32
N ILE A 1033 -15.90 3.69 16.01
CA ILE A 1033 -14.79 3.52 16.96
C ILE A 1033 -14.24 4.91 17.31
N ASP A 1034 -14.20 5.27 18.60
CA ASP A 1034 -13.56 6.52 19.05
C ASP A 1034 -12.06 6.33 19.25
N HIS A 1035 -11.35 6.11 18.15
CA HIS A 1035 -9.90 5.91 18.13
C HIS A 1035 -9.18 7.21 18.48
N ARG A 1036 -8.39 7.20 19.55
CA ARG A 1036 -7.71 8.39 20.08
C ARG A 1036 -6.40 8.06 20.80
N VAL A 1037 -5.52 9.04 20.90
CA VAL A 1037 -4.22 8.98 21.56
C VAL A 1037 -4.19 10.00 22.69
N VAL A 1038 -3.75 9.60 23.88
CA VAL A 1038 -3.54 10.50 25.03
C VAL A 1038 -2.07 10.47 25.45
N MET A 1039 -1.45 11.65 25.54
CA MET A 1039 -0.03 11.86 25.82
C MET A 1039 0.20 12.22 27.30
N SER A 1040 1.41 11.99 27.83
CA SER A 1040 1.82 12.42 29.18
C SER A 1040 1.88 13.93 29.38
N THR A 1041 1.91 14.70 28.30
CA THR A 1041 1.69 16.17 28.28
C THR A 1041 0.24 16.58 28.55
N GLY A 1042 -0.70 15.63 28.66
CA GLY A 1042 -2.15 15.86 28.71
C GLY A 1042 -2.78 16.12 27.34
N THR A 1043 -1.99 16.22 26.26
CA THR A 1043 -2.49 16.38 24.90
C THR A 1043 -3.28 15.14 24.47
N THR A 1044 -4.43 15.34 23.83
CA THR A 1044 -5.21 14.26 23.23
C THR A 1044 -5.38 14.51 21.73
N HIS A 1045 -5.13 13.49 20.91
CA HIS A 1045 -5.33 13.51 19.47
C HIS A 1045 -6.41 12.48 19.11
N ARG A 1046 -7.36 12.86 18.25
CA ARG A 1046 -8.26 11.89 17.62
C ARG A 1046 -7.54 11.25 16.42
N VAL A 1047 -7.85 9.99 16.16
CA VAL A 1047 -7.46 9.28 14.95
C VAL A 1047 -8.73 9.06 14.16
N GLU A 1048 -8.83 9.64 12.97
CA GLU A 1048 -10.03 9.50 12.15
C GLU A 1048 -10.11 8.11 11.51
N ALA A 1049 -11.30 7.73 11.05
CA ALA A 1049 -11.48 6.47 10.32
C ALA A 1049 -10.98 6.61 8.87
N PRO A 1050 -10.35 5.59 8.27
CA PRO A 1050 -9.84 5.67 6.90
C PRO A 1050 -10.92 6.10 5.90
N THR A 1051 -10.65 7.18 5.17
CA THR A 1051 -11.58 7.77 4.20
C THR A 1051 -11.73 6.89 2.96
N GLN A 1052 -10.62 6.33 2.49
CA GLN A 1052 -10.58 5.32 1.44
C GLN A 1052 -10.73 3.91 2.03
N THR A 1053 -11.82 3.22 1.69
CA THR A 1053 -12.07 1.82 2.09
C THR A 1053 -12.72 1.02 0.97
N ALA A 1054 -12.49 -0.29 0.96
CA ALA A 1054 -13.00 -1.22 -0.06
C ALA A 1054 -13.75 -2.41 0.56
N LYS A 1055 -14.81 -2.89 -0.10
CA LYS A 1055 -15.59 -4.06 0.35
C LYS A 1055 -15.00 -5.35 -0.21
N TYR A 1056 -14.55 -6.22 0.69
CA TYR A 1056 -13.97 -7.53 0.36
C TYR A 1056 -14.99 -8.67 0.56
N PRO A 1057 -14.87 -9.79 -0.18
CA PRO A 1057 -15.82 -10.89 -0.06
C PRO A 1057 -15.59 -11.69 1.24
N ILE A 1058 -16.68 -11.93 1.98
CA ILE A 1058 -16.67 -12.74 3.22
C ILE A 1058 -16.26 -14.20 2.92
N VAL A 1059 -16.85 -14.78 1.86
CA VAL A 1059 -16.43 -16.08 1.32
C VAL A 1059 -15.22 -15.84 0.41
N ARG A 1060 -14.08 -16.44 0.74
CA ARG A 1060 -12.83 -16.22 -0.01
C ARG A 1060 -12.84 -16.99 -1.33
N PRO A 1061 -12.18 -16.47 -2.40
CA PRO A 1061 -12.04 -17.21 -3.65
C PRO A 1061 -11.37 -18.57 -3.41
N SER A 1062 -12.13 -19.65 -3.62
CA SER A 1062 -11.72 -21.03 -3.38
C SER A 1062 -11.79 -21.81 -4.69
N THR A 1063 -10.68 -22.38 -5.13
CA THR A 1063 -10.61 -23.10 -6.42
C THR A 1063 -9.74 -24.34 -6.35
N GLU A 1064 -10.09 -25.33 -7.17
CA GLU A 1064 -9.25 -26.50 -7.44
C GLU A 1064 -8.28 -26.23 -8.59
N THR A 1065 -7.18 -26.97 -8.56
CA THR A 1065 -5.96 -26.83 -9.38
C THR A 1065 -6.23 -26.55 -10.87
N HIS A 1066 -5.81 -25.38 -11.33
CA HIS A 1066 -5.84 -25.04 -12.74
C HIS A 1066 -4.75 -25.80 -13.52
N GLY A 1067 -5.16 -26.50 -14.57
CA GLY A 1067 -4.29 -27.32 -15.41
C GLY A 1067 -3.56 -28.41 -14.62
N PRO A 1068 -4.26 -29.42 -14.08
CA PRO A 1068 -3.61 -30.51 -13.36
C PRO A 1068 -2.78 -31.36 -14.33
N VAL A 1069 -1.58 -31.74 -13.90
CA VAL A 1069 -0.72 -32.69 -14.65
C VAL A 1069 -1.16 -34.14 -14.40
N ASP A 1070 -0.75 -35.09 -15.25
CA ASP A 1070 -0.98 -36.51 -14.97
C ASP A 1070 -0.03 -36.98 -13.87
N MET A 1071 -0.59 -37.51 -12.77
CA MET A 1071 0.16 -37.97 -11.61
C MET A 1071 1.12 -39.13 -11.93
N LEU A 1072 0.86 -39.89 -13.01
CA LEU A 1072 1.75 -40.95 -13.47
C LEU A 1072 3.08 -40.42 -14.04
N THR A 1073 3.15 -39.14 -14.42
CA THR A 1073 4.37 -38.52 -14.97
C THR A 1073 5.48 -38.34 -13.94
N PHE A 1074 5.17 -38.36 -12.63
CA PHE A 1074 6.16 -38.37 -11.54
C PHE A 1074 6.79 -39.75 -11.30
N GLY A 1075 6.37 -40.79 -12.05
CA GLY A 1075 6.91 -42.14 -11.94
C GLY A 1075 6.25 -42.98 -10.82
N PRO A 1076 6.89 -44.07 -10.37
CA PRO A 1076 6.32 -44.98 -9.38
C PRO A 1076 6.21 -44.34 -7.99
N THR A 1077 5.15 -44.66 -7.27
CA THR A 1077 4.87 -44.15 -5.92
C THR A 1077 5.26 -45.14 -4.82
N GLU A 1078 5.32 -44.64 -3.59
CA GLU A 1078 5.35 -45.40 -2.35
C GLU A 1078 4.24 -44.89 -1.42
N TRP A 1079 3.61 -45.80 -0.68
CA TRP A 1079 2.62 -45.46 0.34
C TRP A 1079 3.32 -44.97 1.61
N ALA A 1080 3.39 -43.65 1.79
CA ALA A 1080 4.21 -43.01 2.83
C ALA A 1080 3.46 -41.82 3.48
N PRO A 1081 3.85 -41.38 4.69
CA PRO A 1081 3.31 -40.16 5.30
C PRO A 1081 3.56 -38.94 4.39
N LEU A 1082 2.53 -38.11 4.18
CA LEU A 1082 2.60 -36.86 3.41
C LEU A 1082 3.76 -35.97 3.89
N GLY A 1083 3.98 -35.93 5.20
CA GLY A 1083 5.04 -35.19 5.86
C GLY A 1083 6.47 -35.62 5.51
N SER A 1084 6.66 -36.75 4.81
CA SER A 1084 7.97 -37.19 4.34
C SER A 1084 8.63 -36.17 3.40
N ILE A 1085 7.83 -35.44 2.61
CA ILE A 1085 8.29 -34.47 1.59
C ILE A 1085 7.63 -33.09 1.77
N VAL A 1086 6.49 -33.03 2.46
CA VAL A 1086 5.69 -31.81 2.62
C VAL A 1086 5.88 -31.22 4.01
N HIS A 1087 6.29 -29.96 4.09
CA HIS A 1087 6.20 -29.15 5.30
C HIS A 1087 4.76 -28.63 5.47
N ALA A 1088 4.36 -28.39 6.72
CA ALA A 1088 3.08 -27.76 7.04
C ALA A 1088 3.20 -26.75 8.19
N ARG A 1089 2.18 -25.88 8.28
CA ARG A 1089 1.90 -24.98 9.40
C ARG A 1089 0.38 -24.87 9.58
N SER A 1090 -0.10 -24.78 10.82
CA SER A 1090 -1.51 -24.52 11.14
C SER A 1090 -1.67 -23.63 12.38
N GLY A 1091 -2.82 -22.97 12.49
CA GLY A 1091 -3.22 -22.16 13.64
C GLY A 1091 -4.71 -21.88 13.64
N ASP A 1092 -5.19 -21.20 14.68
CA ASP A 1092 -6.57 -20.77 14.87
C ASP A 1092 -6.80 -19.33 14.39
N LYS A 1093 -8.05 -18.99 14.03
CA LYS A 1093 -8.46 -17.58 13.93
C LYS A 1093 -9.92 -17.46 14.32
N GLY A 1094 -10.14 -17.40 15.64
CA GLY A 1094 -11.44 -17.58 16.26
C GLY A 1094 -11.81 -19.07 16.31
N ASP A 1095 -13.00 -19.43 15.83
CA ASP A 1095 -13.40 -20.85 15.72
C ASP A 1095 -12.91 -21.56 14.43
N ASN A 1096 -12.34 -20.78 13.51
CA ASN A 1096 -11.72 -21.28 12.30
C ASN A 1096 -10.34 -21.87 12.61
N SER A 1097 -9.92 -22.87 11.86
CA SER A 1097 -8.51 -23.25 11.76
C SER A 1097 -7.99 -23.09 10.33
N ASN A 1098 -6.70 -22.90 10.17
CA ASN A 1098 -6.02 -22.90 8.87
C ASN A 1098 -4.95 -23.99 8.79
N VAL A 1099 -4.55 -24.35 7.56
CA VAL A 1099 -3.37 -25.18 7.33
C VAL A 1099 -2.74 -24.88 5.97
N GLY A 1100 -1.48 -24.46 5.98
CA GLY A 1100 -0.64 -24.36 4.79
C GLY A 1100 0.26 -25.57 4.65
N PHE A 1101 0.42 -26.04 3.42
CA PHE A 1101 1.35 -27.11 3.02
C PHE A 1101 2.30 -26.58 1.95
N PHE A 1102 3.59 -26.92 2.04
CA PHE A 1102 4.59 -26.51 1.05
C PHE A 1102 5.71 -27.55 0.90
N VAL A 1103 6.48 -27.44 -0.19
CA VAL A 1103 7.52 -28.39 -0.59
C VAL A 1103 8.84 -27.68 -0.88
N ARG A 1104 9.94 -28.45 -0.84
CA ARG A 1104 11.30 -27.91 -0.94
C ARG A 1104 11.70 -27.60 -2.37
N ASN A 1105 11.29 -28.44 -3.33
CA ASN A 1105 11.66 -28.33 -4.75
C ASN A 1105 10.46 -27.91 -5.63
N ASP A 1106 10.72 -27.14 -6.68
CA ASP A 1106 9.67 -26.60 -7.57
C ASP A 1106 8.93 -27.70 -8.35
N ASP A 1107 9.56 -28.85 -8.61
CA ASP A 1107 8.94 -29.99 -9.30
C ASP A 1107 8.01 -30.82 -8.39
N GLU A 1108 8.23 -30.77 -7.07
CA GLU A 1108 7.32 -31.34 -6.06
C GLU A 1108 6.00 -30.55 -6.00
N TYR A 1109 6.00 -29.25 -6.36
CA TYR A 1109 4.83 -28.39 -6.23
C TYR A 1109 3.68 -28.80 -7.14
N ALA A 1110 3.99 -29.24 -8.37
CA ALA A 1110 3.00 -29.72 -9.32
C ALA A 1110 2.27 -30.99 -8.82
N TRP A 1111 2.96 -31.85 -8.06
CA TRP A 1111 2.35 -33.00 -7.36
C TRP A 1111 1.53 -32.54 -6.15
N LEU A 1112 2.08 -31.63 -5.32
CA LEU A 1112 1.42 -31.13 -4.11
C LEU A 1112 0.04 -30.53 -4.42
N ARG A 1113 -0.02 -29.59 -5.37
CA ARG A 1113 -1.28 -28.91 -5.75
C ARG A 1113 -2.28 -29.85 -6.40
N ASN A 1114 -1.83 -30.83 -7.18
CA ASN A 1114 -2.69 -31.88 -7.74
C ASN A 1114 -3.30 -32.78 -6.65
N LEU A 1115 -2.48 -33.19 -5.66
CA LEU A 1115 -2.89 -34.12 -4.61
C LEU A 1115 -3.85 -33.44 -3.62
N LEU A 1116 -3.49 -32.25 -3.14
CA LEU A 1116 -4.22 -31.52 -2.12
C LEU A 1116 -5.37 -30.72 -2.73
N THR A 1117 -6.45 -31.44 -3.03
CA THR A 1117 -7.79 -30.90 -3.30
C THR A 1117 -8.58 -30.74 -2.01
N VAL A 1118 -9.69 -29.99 -2.03
CA VAL A 1118 -10.63 -29.90 -0.88
C VAL A 1118 -11.19 -31.27 -0.53
N SER A 1119 -11.50 -32.10 -1.53
CA SER A 1119 -11.93 -33.49 -1.31
C SER A 1119 -10.85 -34.32 -0.60
N LYS A 1120 -9.58 -34.18 -1.02
CA LYS A 1120 -8.47 -34.88 -0.36
C LYS A 1120 -8.25 -34.40 1.08
N LEU A 1121 -8.37 -33.10 1.35
CA LEU A 1121 -8.27 -32.58 2.73
C LEU A 1121 -9.31 -33.25 3.65
N LYS A 1122 -10.58 -33.33 3.23
CA LYS A 1122 -11.64 -34.01 4.00
C LYS A 1122 -11.31 -35.50 4.24
N GLN A 1123 -10.74 -36.21 3.26
CA GLN A 1123 -10.25 -37.59 3.43
C GLN A 1123 -9.06 -37.72 4.42
N LEU A 1124 -8.17 -36.73 4.44
CA LEU A 1124 -7.01 -36.71 5.34
C LEU A 1124 -7.41 -36.42 6.80
N PHE A 1125 -8.43 -35.59 7.04
CA PHE A 1125 -9.06 -35.48 8.36
C PHE A 1125 -9.72 -36.81 8.79
N GLY A 1126 -10.41 -37.50 7.88
CA GLY A 1126 -11.04 -38.80 8.16
C GLY A 1126 -12.18 -38.67 9.18
N ASP A 1127 -12.14 -39.48 10.24
CA ASP A 1127 -13.14 -39.49 11.32
C ASP A 1127 -13.38 -38.10 11.95
N ASP A 1128 -12.35 -37.27 12.11
CA ASP A 1128 -12.45 -35.87 12.58
C ASP A 1128 -13.20 -34.95 11.61
N TRP A 1129 -13.45 -35.39 10.38
CA TRP A 1129 -14.41 -34.74 9.49
C TRP A 1129 -15.83 -35.25 9.71
N PHE A 1130 -16.03 -36.57 9.68
CA PHE A 1130 -17.36 -37.18 9.58
C PHE A 1130 -18.09 -37.37 10.93
N LYS A 1131 -17.39 -37.22 12.06
CA LYS A 1131 -18.00 -37.19 13.41
C LYS A 1131 -18.39 -35.78 13.87
N MET A 1132 -17.90 -34.75 13.17
CA MET A 1132 -18.27 -33.34 13.38
C MET A 1132 -19.35 -32.93 12.36
N ASN A 1133 -19.61 -31.64 12.19
CA ASN A 1133 -20.47 -31.14 11.11
C ASN A 1133 -19.82 -31.44 9.74
N PRO A 1134 -20.39 -32.32 8.89
CA PRO A 1134 -19.78 -32.69 7.60
C PRO A 1134 -19.88 -31.57 6.55
N ASP A 1135 -20.88 -30.69 6.70
CA ASP A 1135 -21.25 -29.62 5.76
C ASP A 1135 -20.43 -28.34 5.96
N ARG A 1136 -19.60 -28.27 7.00
CA ARG A 1136 -18.72 -27.12 7.27
C ARG A 1136 -17.82 -26.78 6.07
N ARG A 1137 -17.59 -25.47 5.89
CA ARG A 1137 -16.92 -24.91 4.70
C ARG A 1137 -15.41 -25.10 4.74
N VAL A 1138 -14.83 -25.22 3.54
CA VAL A 1138 -13.37 -25.23 3.32
C VAL A 1138 -13.05 -24.28 2.17
N GLU A 1139 -12.10 -23.38 2.39
CA GLU A 1139 -11.56 -22.46 1.39
C GLU A 1139 -10.14 -22.92 1.02
N ARG A 1140 -9.78 -22.93 -0.28
CA ARG A 1140 -8.48 -23.41 -0.80
C ARG A 1140 -7.83 -22.37 -1.71
N VAL A 1141 -6.54 -22.11 -1.52
CA VAL A 1141 -5.73 -21.22 -2.37
C VAL A 1141 -4.35 -21.83 -2.68
N GLU A 1142 -3.78 -21.45 -3.83
CA GLU A 1142 -2.41 -21.78 -4.25
C GLU A 1142 -1.53 -20.54 -4.14
N PHE A 1143 -0.29 -20.69 -3.63
CA PHE A 1143 0.74 -19.64 -3.61
C PHE A 1143 1.98 -20.11 -4.40
N PRO A 1144 2.03 -19.88 -5.73
CA PRO A 1144 3.09 -20.43 -6.58
C PRO A 1144 4.49 -19.86 -6.30
N GLY A 1145 4.61 -18.63 -5.80
CA GLY A 1145 5.91 -18.01 -5.49
C GLY A 1145 6.63 -18.61 -4.28
N ILE A 1146 5.97 -19.48 -3.52
CA ILE A 1146 6.48 -20.18 -2.32
C ILE A 1146 6.14 -21.69 -2.33
N ASN A 1147 5.78 -22.26 -3.49
CA ASN A 1147 5.44 -23.67 -3.67
C ASN A 1147 4.37 -24.20 -2.68
N ALA A 1148 3.39 -23.38 -2.31
CA ALA A 1148 2.43 -23.70 -1.25
C ALA A 1148 0.98 -23.89 -1.73
N VAL A 1149 0.24 -24.70 -0.98
CA VAL A 1149 -1.22 -24.89 -1.06
C VAL A 1149 -1.77 -24.66 0.35
N HIS A 1150 -2.76 -23.78 0.47
CA HIS A 1150 -3.28 -23.36 1.77
C HIS A 1150 -4.80 -23.59 1.86
N PHE A 1151 -5.24 -23.97 3.05
CA PHE A 1151 -6.63 -24.22 3.37
C PHE A 1151 -7.06 -23.46 4.61
N ARG A 1152 -8.33 -23.06 4.62
CA ARG A 1152 -9.06 -22.59 5.79
C ARG A 1152 -10.25 -23.51 6.03
N VAL A 1153 -10.39 -24.02 7.25
CA VAL A 1153 -11.52 -24.87 7.68
C VAL A 1153 -12.32 -24.09 8.70
N LEU A 1154 -13.57 -23.78 8.37
CA LEU A 1154 -14.47 -23.05 9.26
C LEU A 1154 -15.06 -23.99 10.30
N ASP A 1155 -15.41 -23.46 11.46
CA ASP A 1155 -16.16 -24.16 12.52
C ASP A 1155 -15.48 -25.48 12.95
N ASN A 1156 -14.16 -25.42 13.18
CA ASN A 1156 -13.33 -26.60 13.45
C ASN A 1156 -12.84 -26.69 14.90
N LEU A 1157 -12.84 -25.58 15.63
CA LEU A 1157 -12.32 -25.50 16.99
C LEU A 1157 -13.43 -25.51 18.05
N ASN A 1158 -14.69 -25.69 17.64
CA ASN A 1158 -15.84 -25.92 18.51
C ASN A 1158 -16.16 -24.78 19.51
N GLY A 1159 -15.88 -23.53 19.13
CA GLY A 1159 -16.00 -22.31 19.93
C GLY A 1159 -14.69 -21.50 20.04
N GLY A 1160 -13.62 -21.96 19.40
CA GLY A 1160 -12.26 -21.45 19.59
C GLY A 1160 -11.69 -21.77 20.98
N ILE A 1161 -10.43 -21.39 21.23
CA ILE A 1161 -9.66 -21.78 22.43
C ILE A 1161 -10.35 -21.48 23.78
N ALA A 1162 -11.24 -20.48 23.85
CA ALA A 1162 -11.91 -20.09 25.09
C ALA A 1162 -13.06 -21.03 25.52
N SER A 1163 -13.68 -21.77 24.58
CA SER A 1163 -14.79 -22.71 24.86
C SER A 1163 -14.69 -24.08 24.16
N SER A 1164 -13.57 -24.37 23.47
CA SER A 1164 -13.34 -25.64 22.78
C SER A 1164 -13.42 -26.87 23.70
N ASP A 1165 -14.04 -27.94 23.21
CA ASP A 1165 -13.97 -29.28 23.79
C ASP A 1165 -12.80 -30.12 23.23
N ARG A 1166 -12.05 -29.64 22.22
CA ARG A 1166 -10.87 -30.33 21.68
C ARG A 1166 -9.65 -30.13 22.59
N ILE A 1167 -8.67 -31.05 22.55
CA ILE A 1167 -7.36 -30.82 23.20
C ILE A 1167 -6.57 -29.74 22.43
N ASP A 1168 -6.53 -29.82 21.09
CA ASP A 1168 -5.89 -28.81 20.24
C ASP A 1168 -6.88 -27.68 19.91
N GLY A 1169 -7.23 -26.88 20.93
CA GLY A 1169 -8.11 -25.71 20.79
C GLY A 1169 -7.49 -24.52 20.04
N LEU A 1170 -6.19 -24.59 19.73
CA LEU A 1170 -5.45 -23.61 18.91
C LEU A 1170 -5.21 -24.10 17.46
N GLY A 1171 -5.64 -25.32 17.12
CA GLY A 1171 -5.37 -25.93 15.81
C GLY A 1171 -3.89 -26.08 15.43
N LYS A 1172 -2.95 -25.94 16.37
CA LYS A 1172 -1.50 -25.89 16.10
C LYS A 1172 -0.90 -27.27 15.82
N GLY A 1173 -1.62 -28.35 16.15
CA GLY A 1173 -1.27 -29.73 15.81
C GLY A 1173 -1.88 -30.23 14.48
N ILE A 1174 -2.83 -29.49 13.88
CA ILE A 1174 -3.54 -29.91 12.66
C ILE A 1174 -2.57 -30.18 11.49
N GLY A 1175 -1.56 -29.33 11.29
CA GLY A 1175 -0.54 -29.51 10.25
C GLY A 1175 0.24 -30.82 10.41
N GLU A 1176 0.72 -31.12 11.62
CA GLU A 1176 1.45 -32.36 11.92
C GLU A 1176 0.55 -33.60 11.83
N TYR A 1177 -0.70 -33.50 12.29
CA TYR A 1177 -1.69 -34.57 12.12
C TYR A 1177 -1.89 -34.90 10.63
N LEU A 1178 -2.15 -33.90 9.79
CA LEU A 1178 -2.38 -34.11 8.36
C LEU A 1178 -1.10 -34.56 7.63
N ARG A 1179 0.10 -34.13 8.07
CA ARG A 1179 1.39 -34.66 7.61
C ARG A 1179 1.59 -36.15 7.97
N SER A 1180 1.08 -36.61 9.11
CA SER A 1180 1.20 -38.02 9.52
C SER A 1180 0.37 -38.99 8.65
N ARG A 1181 -0.65 -38.47 7.94
CA ARG A 1181 -1.53 -39.25 7.08
C ARG A 1181 -0.78 -39.75 5.84
N TYR A 1182 -1.03 -41.00 5.47
CA TYR A 1182 -0.37 -41.63 4.34
C TYR A 1182 -1.03 -41.28 2.99
N VAL A 1183 -0.19 -41.15 1.97
CA VAL A 1183 -0.54 -40.88 0.57
C VAL A 1183 0.45 -41.60 -0.36
N ASP A 1184 0.11 -41.66 -1.65
CA ASP A 1184 1.04 -42.03 -2.71
C ASP A 1184 2.06 -40.91 -2.98
N VAL A 1185 3.30 -41.08 -2.49
CA VAL A 1185 4.42 -40.17 -2.72
C VAL A 1185 5.31 -40.72 -3.84
N PRO A 1186 5.60 -39.97 -4.92
CA PRO A 1186 6.55 -40.37 -5.95
C PRO A 1186 7.93 -40.68 -5.38
N LYS A 1187 8.50 -41.83 -5.75
CA LYS A 1187 9.79 -42.29 -5.21
C LYS A 1187 10.93 -41.32 -5.52
N VAL A 1188 10.91 -40.69 -6.68
CA VAL A 1188 11.87 -39.64 -7.10
C VAL A 1188 11.96 -38.44 -6.14
N PHE A 1189 10.96 -38.22 -5.28
CA PHE A 1189 11.02 -37.23 -4.19
C PHE A 1189 11.58 -37.85 -2.90
N LEU A 1190 11.13 -39.06 -2.53
CA LEU A 1190 11.64 -39.80 -1.36
C LEU A 1190 13.13 -40.13 -1.45
N ASP A 1191 13.63 -40.42 -2.65
CA ASP A 1191 15.02 -40.70 -2.96
C ASP A 1191 15.94 -39.47 -2.72
N ARG A 1192 15.37 -38.26 -2.56
CA ARG A 1192 16.08 -37.03 -2.16
C ARG A 1192 16.22 -36.86 -0.64
N GLY A 1193 15.69 -37.78 0.15
CA GLY A 1193 15.68 -37.74 1.60
C GLY A 1193 14.40 -37.12 2.20
N ARG A 1194 14.02 -37.60 3.39
CA ARG A 1194 12.78 -37.21 4.09
C ARG A 1194 13.00 -36.09 5.10
N ILE A 1195 11.91 -35.39 5.44
CA ILE A 1195 11.81 -34.39 6.53
C ILE A 1195 11.60 -35.09 7.88
#